data_AF-A0A9P6MIV9-F1
#
_entry.id   AF-A0A9P6MIV9-F1
#
_cell.length_a   1.000
_cell.length_b   1.000
_cell.length_c   1.000
_cell.angle_alpha   90.00
_cell.angle_beta   90.00
_cell.angle_gamma   90.00
#
_symmetry.space_group_name_H-M   'P 1'
#
loop_
_entity.id
_entity.type
_entity.pdbx_description
1 polymer ?
#
loop_
_entity_poly.entity_id
_entity_poly.type
_entity_poly.pdbx_seq_one_letter_code
_entity_poly.pdbx_strand_id
1 'polypeptide(L)'
;MTITLSGFKSHGIREPLINRIAGILDEHPDGTQIARELLQNSDDARPTVQLQTLDGNIRPLNCAFQGLETSSIRDSRLKQSVHELTSLFADLGIVMLDYFSNSRHPFLVEHVPSAERSLVLGFIAQRCGNSWPENRVITREEAKILRGMINNSSAKKIKSFAMKLGHLRIWQSWTQIGEDHLLICAHDSSFLDCSSLHVDCGLNINWSALGDNSDFIREACNKHFSIMGANQVSIVRAVETRLLPRFLNGSLECTGVTRVAYIEVFKKIMHFVEEDEHNTAARNLLQNMRFFLARDRSFRSSDALFDPQDTLCNTIFADMPSKLPDQSIWDLIWKTKKHLFLLRDSNDPAVVRECATHVLDLTQGHTTLTPEIVHSRATTLINFIYENESQINWLEPQWKIVPAEVTTKPLHSEQVPNIPAYQSFGELIDPIWQDVVWTQCAFFPENLKPSQHFKNRYPRVGIPTADMIVEHLKVLVNDLAPKMTSLDLQLAFKSELSKVYKVLNKVGQNSEGIKGLLEVGFRKPYILKGFGANPSDPKSWLWPNQLMLDIENPTRREWVVPQDLLPFRQFLVAAGVKQMQKVEGSATAPESGRNESLEVMLLRCFKTQKQHSGCLNVRFKFVDGRQILAHRSILVHMSEYFDRRFADVWAESTLDSSDP
;
A
#
# COMPACT_ATOMS: atom_id res chain seq x y z
N MET A 1 -93.87 18.32 19.73
CA MET A 1 -95.18 18.95 20.01
C MET A 1 -94.99 20.44 19.84
N THR A 2 -95.57 20.98 18.78
CA THR A 2 -95.26 22.29 18.21
C THR A 2 -96.17 23.34 18.85
N ILE A 3 -95.61 24.38 19.46
CA ILE A 3 -96.36 25.57 19.87
C ILE A 3 -95.97 26.69 18.90
N THR A 4 -96.87 27.01 17.99
CA THR A 4 -96.81 28.15 17.08
C THR A 4 -97.06 29.46 17.84
N LEU A 5 -96.08 30.37 17.81
CA LEU A 5 -96.25 31.77 18.20
C LEU A 5 -97.00 32.51 17.09
N SER A 6 -98.30 32.72 17.29
CA SER A 6 -99.12 33.57 16.44
C SER A 6 -98.85 35.05 16.71
N GLY A 7 -98.25 35.73 15.73
CA GLY A 7 -98.61 37.09 15.31
C GLY A 7 -98.50 38.23 16.32
N PHE A 8 -97.34 38.90 16.36
CA PHE A 8 -97.30 40.35 16.55
C PHE A 8 -96.95 41.02 15.21
N LYS A 9 -97.95 41.58 14.54
CA LYS A 9 -97.74 42.54 13.45
C LYS A 9 -97.38 43.89 14.09
N SER A 10 -96.11 44.29 14.03
CA SER A 10 -95.69 45.64 14.40
C SER A 10 -96.32 46.64 13.44
N HIS A 11 -97.39 47.31 13.87
CA HIS A 11 -97.89 48.49 13.18
C HIS A 11 -96.94 49.64 13.54
N GLY A 12 -96.32 50.21 12.51
CA GLY A 12 -95.25 51.19 12.64
C GLY A 12 -95.69 52.42 13.40
N ILE A 13 -95.12 52.60 14.59
CA ILE A 13 -94.97 53.91 15.23
C ILE A 13 -93.50 54.00 15.65
N ARG A 14 -92.71 54.73 14.85
CA ARG A 14 -91.32 55.10 15.16
C ARG A 14 -91.35 56.28 16.11
N GLU A 15 -91.60 56.01 17.37
CA GLU A 15 -91.16 56.93 18.41
C GLU A 15 -89.65 56.69 18.66
N PRO A 16 -88.80 57.73 18.63
CA PRO A 16 -87.41 57.60 19.03
C PRO A 16 -87.32 56.95 20.42
N LEU A 17 -86.41 55.99 20.61
CA LEU A 17 -86.28 55.22 21.86
C LEU A 17 -86.20 56.13 23.10
N ILE A 18 -85.55 57.29 22.95
CA ILE A 18 -85.43 58.32 23.98
C ILE A 18 -86.79 58.89 24.39
N ASN A 19 -87.69 59.14 23.45
CA ASN A 19 -89.02 59.67 23.74
C ASN A 19 -89.91 58.62 24.40
N ARG A 20 -89.75 57.35 24.02
CA ARG A 20 -90.47 56.25 24.67
C ARG A 20 -89.98 55.98 26.09
N ILE A 21 -88.68 56.08 26.32
CA ILE A 21 -88.09 56.00 27.67
C ILE A 21 -88.53 57.22 28.49
N ALA A 22 -88.52 58.42 27.92
CA ALA A 22 -89.01 59.62 28.59
C ALA A 22 -90.51 59.50 28.96
N GLY A 23 -91.35 58.98 28.06
CA GLY A 23 -92.77 58.73 28.32
C GLY A 23 -93.00 57.71 29.43
N ILE A 24 -92.24 56.61 29.45
CA ILE A 24 -92.31 55.61 30.53
C ILE A 24 -91.84 56.21 31.87
N LEU A 25 -90.85 57.11 31.86
CA LEU A 25 -90.37 57.79 33.06
C LEU A 25 -91.36 58.86 33.56
N ASP A 26 -92.06 59.54 32.66
CA ASP A 26 -93.12 60.52 32.98
C ASP A 26 -94.40 59.83 33.51
N GLU A 27 -94.75 58.64 32.99
CA GLU A 27 -95.89 57.83 33.45
C GLU A 27 -95.66 57.19 34.83
N HIS A 28 -94.42 57.18 35.31
CA HIS A 28 -94.03 56.57 36.59
C HIS A 28 -93.14 57.51 37.42
N PRO A 29 -93.71 58.56 38.03
CA PRO A 29 -92.98 59.62 38.73
C PRO A 29 -92.36 59.21 40.08
N ASP A 30 -92.53 57.96 40.53
CA ASP A 30 -91.92 57.43 41.76
C ASP A 30 -90.43 57.12 41.53
N GLY A 31 -89.65 58.20 41.51
CA GLY A 31 -88.30 58.37 40.93
C GLY A 31 -87.12 57.61 41.55
N THR A 32 -87.31 56.42 42.11
CA THR A 32 -86.16 55.53 42.44
C THR A 32 -86.37 54.07 42.09
N GLN A 33 -87.61 53.60 41.94
CA GLN A 33 -87.86 52.18 41.70
C GLN A 33 -87.57 51.76 40.26
N ILE A 34 -87.91 52.60 39.28
CA ILE A 34 -87.54 52.37 37.88
C ILE A 34 -86.03 52.52 37.68
N ALA A 35 -85.39 53.46 38.36
CA ALA A 35 -83.94 53.58 38.32
C ALA A 35 -83.25 52.34 38.91
N ARG A 36 -83.78 51.78 40.02
CA ARG A 36 -83.30 50.51 40.61
C ARG A 36 -83.56 49.33 39.70
N GLU A 37 -84.74 49.23 39.09
CA GLU A 37 -85.05 48.17 38.12
C GLU A 37 -84.20 48.28 36.87
N LEU A 38 -83.91 49.49 36.35
CA LEU A 38 -82.99 49.67 35.23
C LEU A 38 -81.56 49.33 35.61
N LEU A 39 -81.10 49.70 36.82
CA LEU A 39 -79.80 49.31 37.36
C LEU A 39 -79.72 47.79 37.59
N GLN A 40 -80.76 47.19 38.15
CA GLN A 40 -80.82 45.76 38.45
C GLN A 40 -80.93 44.94 37.17
N ASN A 41 -81.74 45.36 36.19
CA ASN A 41 -81.77 44.75 34.87
C ASN A 41 -80.45 44.98 34.10
N SER A 42 -79.74 46.08 34.34
CA SER A 42 -78.39 46.32 33.80
C SER A 42 -77.33 45.40 34.45
N ASP A 43 -77.41 45.20 35.77
CA ASP A 43 -76.53 44.30 36.54
C ASP A 43 -76.83 42.81 36.23
N ASP A 44 -78.12 42.44 36.14
CA ASP A 44 -78.61 41.10 35.82
C ASP A 44 -78.37 40.74 34.35
N ALA A 45 -78.51 41.70 33.43
CA ALA A 45 -78.10 41.50 32.04
C ALA A 45 -76.60 41.23 31.93
N ARG A 46 -75.80 41.71 32.91
CA ARG A 46 -74.37 41.98 32.82
C ARG A 46 -74.08 42.83 31.58
N PRO A 47 -73.19 43.83 31.61
CA PRO A 47 -72.76 44.47 30.37
C PRO A 47 -72.07 43.40 29.50
N THR A 48 -72.82 42.78 28.59
CA THR A 48 -72.28 41.80 27.64
C THR A 48 -71.64 42.62 26.55
N VAL A 49 -70.56 43.32 26.88
CA VAL A 49 -69.75 44.00 25.89
C VAL A 49 -69.22 42.90 24.98
N GLN A 50 -69.72 42.94 23.76
CA GLN A 50 -69.40 42.03 22.68
C GLN A 50 -68.21 42.60 21.94
N LEU A 51 -67.12 41.85 21.90
CA LEU A 51 -65.89 42.21 21.22
C LEU A 51 -65.78 41.42 19.93
N GLN A 52 -65.42 42.12 18.86
CA GLN A 52 -65.07 41.47 17.60
C GLN A 52 -63.62 41.00 17.64
N THR A 53 -63.39 39.72 17.40
CA THR A 53 -62.06 39.12 17.32
C THR A 53 -61.49 39.22 15.91
N LEU A 54 -60.18 39.02 15.76
CA LEU A 54 -59.46 39.13 14.48
C LEU A 54 -59.98 38.15 13.41
N ASP A 55 -60.53 37.02 13.81
CA ASP A 55 -61.21 36.04 12.95
C ASP A 55 -62.66 36.44 12.57
N GLY A 56 -63.12 37.62 12.99
CA GLY A 56 -64.44 38.17 12.70
C GLY A 56 -65.56 37.71 13.64
N ASN A 57 -65.27 36.81 14.60
CA ASN A 57 -66.25 36.32 15.57
C ASN A 57 -66.58 37.37 16.64
N ILE A 58 -67.74 37.22 17.29
CA ILE A 58 -68.16 38.07 18.41
C ILE A 58 -68.04 37.27 19.71
N ARG A 59 -67.27 37.78 20.68
CA ARG A 59 -66.99 37.14 21.97
C ARG A 59 -67.34 38.06 23.14
N PRO A 60 -67.78 37.54 24.30
CA PRO A 60 -68.00 38.35 25.49
C PRO A 60 -66.68 38.95 26.04
N LEU A 61 -66.77 40.11 26.70
CA LEU A 61 -65.62 40.87 27.25
C LEU A 61 -64.73 40.05 28.19
N ASN A 62 -65.27 39.05 28.89
CA ASN A 62 -64.48 38.16 29.74
C ASN A 62 -63.40 37.37 28.95
N CYS A 63 -63.55 37.22 27.64
CA CYS A 63 -62.55 36.63 26.75
C CYS A 63 -61.32 37.55 26.56
N ALA A 64 -61.45 38.87 26.76
CA ALA A 64 -60.34 39.82 26.61
C ALA A 64 -59.25 39.65 27.69
N PHE A 65 -59.60 39.12 28.86
CA PHE A 65 -58.63 38.85 29.94
C PHE A 65 -57.61 37.77 29.58
N GLN A 66 -57.86 36.99 28.53
CA GLN A 66 -56.96 35.97 27.99
C GLN A 66 -56.58 36.25 26.53
N GLY A 67 -56.79 37.49 26.05
CA GLY A 67 -56.56 37.88 24.68
C GLY A 67 -55.33 38.77 24.49
N LEU A 68 -54.97 38.99 23.23
CA LEU A 68 -53.89 39.89 22.82
C LEU A 68 -54.42 40.95 21.85
N GLU A 69 -53.97 42.19 22.03
CA GLU A 69 -54.32 43.31 21.16
C GLU A 69 -53.33 43.38 19.98
N THR A 70 -53.84 43.49 18.76
CA THR A 70 -53.05 43.31 17.53
C THR A 70 -52.82 44.57 16.71
N SER A 71 -53.56 45.65 16.94
CA SER A 71 -53.47 46.87 16.15
C SER A 71 -52.30 47.74 16.56
N SER A 72 -51.85 47.67 17.82
CA SER A 72 -50.65 48.37 18.30
C SER A 72 -49.33 47.70 17.91
N ILE A 73 -49.37 46.54 17.23
CA ILE A 73 -48.16 45.88 16.71
C ILE A 73 -47.47 46.79 15.70
N ARG A 74 -46.33 47.35 16.09
CA ARG A 74 -45.48 48.19 15.21
C ARG A 74 -44.65 47.37 14.21
N ASP A 75 -44.39 46.11 14.54
CA ASP A 75 -43.60 45.21 13.72
C ASP A 75 -44.47 44.58 12.63
N SER A 76 -44.32 45.07 11.40
CA SER A 76 -45.12 44.63 10.25
C SER A 76 -45.01 43.12 9.98
N ARG A 77 -43.84 42.51 10.25
CA ARG A 77 -43.63 41.06 10.09
C ARG A 77 -44.38 40.27 11.14
N LEU A 78 -44.39 40.74 12.39
CA LEU A 78 -45.19 40.13 13.46
C LEU A 78 -46.68 40.29 13.17
N LYS A 79 -47.13 41.46 12.72
CA LYS A 79 -48.54 41.71 12.37
C LYS A 79 -49.01 40.77 11.27
N GLN A 80 -48.21 40.56 10.24
CA GLN A 80 -48.47 39.58 9.18
C GLN A 80 -48.50 38.15 9.73
N SER A 81 -47.51 37.77 10.54
CA SER A 81 -47.46 36.44 11.18
C SER A 81 -48.71 36.16 12.03
N VAL A 82 -49.17 37.14 12.79
CA VAL A 82 -50.38 37.03 13.62
C VAL A 82 -51.63 36.87 12.75
N HIS A 83 -51.71 37.60 11.63
CA HIS A 83 -52.81 37.46 10.69
C HIS A 83 -52.83 36.09 10.01
N GLU A 84 -51.68 35.59 9.55
CA GLU A 84 -51.55 34.27 8.92
C GLU A 84 -51.82 33.11 9.88
N LEU A 85 -51.57 33.29 11.19
CA LEU A 85 -51.86 32.31 12.23
C LEU A 85 -53.27 32.43 12.83
N THR A 86 -54.17 33.27 12.28
CA THR A 86 -55.51 33.53 12.84
C THR A 86 -56.33 32.25 13.05
N SER A 87 -56.29 31.32 12.08
CA SER A 87 -56.97 30.02 12.20
C SER A 87 -56.40 29.19 13.36
N LEU A 88 -55.08 29.11 13.47
CA LEU A 88 -54.40 28.41 14.56
C LEU A 88 -54.77 29.02 15.92
N PHE A 89 -54.84 30.35 16.04
CA PHE A 89 -55.26 30.99 17.28
C PHE A 89 -56.70 30.66 17.65
N ALA A 90 -57.62 30.68 16.67
CA ALA A 90 -59.01 30.30 16.89
C ALA A 90 -59.13 28.85 17.39
N ASP A 91 -58.39 27.92 16.77
CA ASP A 91 -58.36 26.50 17.16
C ASP A 91 -57.79 26.28 18.56
N LEU A 92 -56.78 27.08 18.94
CA LEU A 92 -56.18 27.04 20.28
C LEU A 92 -56.98 27.82 21.33
N GLY A 93 -58.09 28.46 20.94
CA GLY A 93 -58.88 29.32 21.81
C GLY A 93 -58.12 30.55 22.32
N ILE A 94 -57.14 31.03 21.53
CA ILE A 94 -56.37 32.25 21.80
C ILE A 94 -57.11 33.42 21.15
N VAL A 95 -57.51 34.39 21.95
CA VAL A 95 -58.37 35.50 21.51
C VAL A 95 -57.50 36.64 21.00
N MET A 96 -57.52 36.89 19.69
CA MET A 96 -56.84 38.04 19.08
C MET A 96 -57.84 39.17 18.87
N LEU A 97 -57.54 40.36 19.36
CA LEU A 97 -58.41 41.53 19.33
C LEU A 97 -57.82 42.61 18.41
N ASP A 98 -58.68 43.21 17.59
CA ASP A 98 -58.32 44.39 16.78
C ASP A 98 -58.96 45.65 17.38
N TYR A 99 -58.15 46.63 17.73
CA TYR A 99 -58.55 47.92 18.28
C TYR A 99 -59.48 48.70 17.36
N PHE A 100 -59.31 48.63 16.04
CA PHE A 100 -60.17 49.36 15.10
C PHE A 100 -61.59 48.79 15.07
N SER A 101 -61.71 47.46 15.03
CA SER A 101 -62.98 46.73 15.17
C SER A 101 -63.68 46.91 16.51
N ASN A 102 -62.96 47.31 17.57
CA ASN A 102 -63.50 47.49 18.93
C ASN A 102 -63.40 48.94 19.44
N SER A 103 -63.33 49.90 18.52
CA SER A 103 -63.06 51.30 18.83
C SER A 103 -64.10 51.88 19.79
N ARG A 104 -63.60 52.35 20.96
CA ARG A 104 -64.29 52.97 22.12
C ARG A 104 -64.38 52.15 23.42
N HIS A 105 -63.73 51.01 23.56
CA HIS A 105 -63.74 50.28 24.85
C HIS A 105 -62.49 50.59 25.72
N PRO A 106 -62.60 51.39 26.81
CA PRO A 106 -61.44 51.84 27.60
C PRO A 106 -60.63 50.68 28.20
N PHE A 107 -61.32 49.60 28.58
CA PHE A 107 -60.69 48.42 29.15
C PHE A 107 -59.69 47.75 28.18
N LEU A 108 -59.93 47.77 26.87
CA LEU A 108 -59.02 47.15 25.90
C LEU A 108 -57.70 47.90 25.78
N VAL A 109 -57.74 49.22 25.95
CA VAL A 109 -56.56 50.09 25.88
C VAL A 109 -55.69 49.95 27.12
N GLU A 110 -56.31 49.76 28.28
CA GLU A 110 -55.60 49.78 29.57
C GLU A 110 -55.20 48.38 30.07
N HIS A 111 -55.97 47.32 29.74
CA HIS A 111 -55.85 46.02 30.42
C HIS A 111 -55.46 44.86 29.50
N VAL A 112 -55.55 45.01 28.17
CA VAL A 112 -55.15 43.95 27.23
C VAL A 112 -53.73 44.21 26.73
N PRO A 113 -52.80 43.27 26.94
CA PRO A 113 -51.43 43.46 26.47
C PRO A 113 -51.35 43.45 24.95
N SER A 114 -50.51 44.34 24.41
CA SER A 114 -50.13 44.34 23.00
C SER A 114 -49.45 43.02 22.63
N ALA A 115 -49.78 42.47 21.46
CA ALA A 115 -49.21 41.25 20.94
C ALA A 115 -47.70 41.41 20.66
N GLU A 116 -46.87 40.93 21.59
CA GLU A 116 -45.44 40.74 21.36
C GLU A 116 -45.11 39.28 21.01
N ARG A 117 -44.03 39.05 20.23
CA ARG A 117 -43.57 37.70 19.85
C ARG A 117 -43.54 36.72 21.02
N SER A 118 -42.94 37.12 22.15
CA SER A 118 -42.81 36.25 23.34
C SER A 118 -44.14 36.00 24.03
N LEU A 119 -45.07 36.95 24.03
CA LEU A 119 -46.39 36.76 24.58
C LEU A 119 -47.20 35.80 23.70
N VAL A 120 -47.24 36.04 22.39
CA VAL A 120 -47.91 35.14 21.43
C VAL A 120 -47.39 33.71 21.56
N LEU A 121 -46.06 33.52 21.55
CA LEU A 121 -45.45 32.20 21.75
C LEU A 121 -45.75 31.61 23.14
N GLY A 122 -45.83 32.43 24.19
CA GLY A 122 -46.19 32.00 25.53
C GLY A 122 -47.63 31.49 25.63
N PHE A 123 -48.58 32.17 24.97
CA PHE A 123 -49.97 31.74 24.88
C PHE A 123 -50.08 30.41 24.11
N ILE A 124 -49.36 30.24 23.00
CA ILE A 124 -49.29 28.96 22.28
C ILE A 124 -48.70 27.86 23.18
N ALA A 125 -47.59 28.15 23.86
CA ALA A 125 -46.92 27.22 24.76
C ALA A 125 -47.79 26.79 25.94
N GLN A 126 -48.66 27.67 26.45
CA GLN A 126 -49.61 27.34 27.51
C GLN A 126 -50.64 26.30 27.07
N ARG A 127 -50.97 26.29 25.77
CA ARG A 127 -51.90 25.32 25.16
C ARG A 127 -51.20 24.02 24.72
N CYS A 128 -49.87 24.00 24.64
CA CYS A 128 -49.08 22.79 24.40
C CYS A 128 -49.17 21.86 25.63
N GLY A 129 -49.70 20.63 25.44
CA GLY A 129 -49.92 19.64 26.50
C GLY A 129 -51.41 19.35 26.71
N ASN A 130 -52.01 19.87 27.78
CA ASN A 130 -53.35 19.48 28.27
C ASN A 130 -54.54 20.03 27.47
N SER A 131 -54.31 20.84 26.43
CA SER A 131 -55.38 21.52 25.69
C SER A 131 -55.09 21.66 24.20
N TRP A 132 -54.14 20.88 23.66
CA TRP A 132 -53.94 20.83 22.22
C TRP A 132 -55.14 20.09 21.61
N PRO A 133 -55.81 20.63 20.57
CA PRO A 133 -56.95 19.96 19.98
C PRO A 133 -56.53 18.61 19.38
N GLU A 134 -57.21 17.52 19.74
CA GLU A 134 -56.80 16.13 19.41
C GLU A 134 -56.58 15.87 17.91
N ASN A 135 -57.25 16.64 17.04
CA ASN A 135 -57.16 16.50 15.58
C ASN A 135 -56.47 17.70 14.87
N ARG A 136 -55.89 18.65 15.63
CA ARG A 136 -55.24 19.82 15.02
C ARG A 136 -53.79 19.55 14.67
N VAL A 137 -53.54 19.30 13.39
CA VAL A 137 -52.18 19.21 12.83
C VAL A 137 -51.71 20.60 12.44
N ILE A 138 -50.51 21.00 12.86
CA ILE A 138 -49.90 22.26 12.44
C ILE A 138 -49.56 22.18 10.95
N THR A 139 -50.03 23.14 10.15
CA THR A 139 -49.72 23.20 8.72
C THR A 139 -48.27 23.63 8.53
N ARG A 140 -47.71 23.42 7.33
CA ARG A 140 -46.31 23.79 7.08
C ARG A 140 -46.07 25.29 7.09
N GLU A 141 -47.01 26.06 6.58
CA GLU A 141 -46.94 27.52 6.63
C GLU A 141 -47.01 27.99 8.09
N GLU A 142 -47.91 27.43 8.90
CA GLU A 142 -47.94 27.71 10.35
C GLU A 142 -46.62 27.34 11.03
N ALA A 143 -46.08 26.15 10.76
CA ALA A 143 -44.81 25.72 11.31
C ALA A 143 -43.66 26.67 10.91
N LYS A 144 -43.63 27.13 9.65
CA LYS A 144 -42.64 28.08 9.14
C LYS A 144 -42.73 29.43 9.85
N ILE A 145 -43.94 29.95 10.03
CA ILE A 145 -44.19 31.20 10.77
C ILE A 145 -43.76 31.04 12.23
N LEU A 146 -44.14 29.94 12.89
CA LEU A 146 -43.78 29.65 14.28
C LEU A 146 -42.26 29.53 14.47
N ARG A 147 -41.56 28.81 13.59
CA ARG A 147 -40.09 28.76 13.58
C ARG A 147 -39.50 30.16 13.44
N GLY A 148 -40.03 30.97 12.52
CA GLY A 148 -39.62 32.36 12.33
C GLY A 148 -39.83 33.22 13.58
N MET A 149 -40.94 33.06 14.29
CA MET A 149 -41.22 33.77 15.55
C MET A 149 -40.28 33.33 16.67
N ILE A 150 -39.99 32.03 16.79
CA ILE A 150 -39.05 31.47 17.77
C ILE A 150 -37.63 31.99 17.51
N ASN A 151 -37.17 31.93 16.25
CA ASN A 151 -35.82 32.37 15.88
C ASN A 151 -35.59 33.87 16.11
N ASN A 152 -36.63 34.68 15.92
CA ASN A 152 -36.60 36.12 16.16
C ASN A 152 -36.89 36.52 17.62
N SER A 153 -37.05 35.54 18.52
CA SER A 153 -37.22 35.77 19.95
C SER A 153 -35.89 35.59 20.69
N SER A 154 -35.72 36.26 21.83
CA SER A 154 -34.56 36.01 22.67
C SER A 154 -34.80 34.76 23.52
N ALA A 155 -33.78 33.90 23.64
CA ALA A 155 -33.84 32.70 24.48
C ALA A 155 -34.25 33.03 25.92
N LYS A 156 -33.82 34.19 26.44
CA LYS A 156 -34.18 34.69 27.76
C LYS A 156 -35.70 34.96 27.91
N LYS A 157 -36.35 35.48 26.87
CA LYS A 157 -37.80 35.79 26.86
C LYS A 157 -38.66 34.53 26.77
N ILE A 158 -38.20 33.46 26.11
CA ILE A 158 -38.98 32.23 25.93
C ILE A 158 -38.60 31.10 26.90
N LYS A 159 -37.53 31.27 27.69
CA LYS A 159 -36.97 30.23 28.58
C LYS A 159 -38.00 29.57 29.49
N SER A 160 -38.94 30.34 30.04
CA SER A 160 -39.95 29.85 30.99
C SER A 160 -40.96 28.87 30.37
N PHE A 161 -41.10 28.86 29.05
CA PHE A 161 -42.06 28.02 28.33
C PHE A 161 -41.48 27.28 27.11
N ALA A 162 -40.17 27.41 26.85
CA ALA A 162 -39.49 26.79 25.72
C ALA A 162 -39.63 25.26 25.68
N MET A 163 -39.55 24.57 26.82
CA MET A 163 -39.77 23.11 26.88
C MET A 163 -41.13 22.71 26.30
N LYS A 164 -42.19 23.48 26.57
CA LYS A 164 -43.53 23.22 26.03
C LYS A 164 -43.59 23.42 24.51
N LEU A 165 -42.90 24.45 24.01
CA LEU A 165 -42.73 24.66 22.56
C LEU A 165 -41.91 23.53 21.91
N GLY A 166 -41.03 22.87 22.66
CA GLY A 166 -40.25 21.74 22.18
C GLY A 166 -41.08 20.55 21.72
N HIS A 167 -42.27 20.37 22.27
CA HIS A 167 -43.21 19.32 21.86
C HIS A 167 -43.97 19.63 20.56
N LEU A 168 -43.81 20.83 20.01
CA LEU A 168 -44.45 21.19 18.75
C LEU A 168 -43.75 20.51 17.58
N ARG A 169 -44.53 19.83 16.73
CA ARG A 169 -44.08 19.29 15.44
C ARG A 169 -43.96 20.40 14.41
N ILE A 170 -42.96 21.25 14.60
CA ILE A 170 -42.67 22.38 13.71
C ILE A 170 -41.28 22.32 13.13
N TRP A 171 -40.44 21.36 13.51
CA TRP A 171 -39.06 21.29 13.03
C TRP A 171 -38.94 20.32 11.88
N GLN A 172 -38.05 20.59 10.93
CA GLN A 172 -37.86 19.69 9.80
C GLN A 172 -36.90 18.57 10.19
N SER A 173 -37.24 17.32 9.87
CA SER A 173 -36.30 16.20 9.94
C SER A 173 -35.28 16.28 8.79
N TRP A 174 -34.08 15.70 8.97
CA TRP A 174 -33.07 15.58 7.90
C TRP A 174 -33.36 14.49 6.86
N THR A 175 -34.40 13.66 7.08
CA THR A 175 -34.71 12.43 6.31
C THR A 175 -35.13 12.63 4.86
N GLN A 176 -35.82 13.72 4.51
CA GLN A 176 -36.41 13.89 3.17
C GLN A 176 -36.05 15.26 2.57
N ILE A 177 -35.87 15.31 1.24
CA ILE A 177 -35.72 16.54 0.44
C ILE A 177 -37.00 16.69 -0.41
N GLY A 178 -37.65 17.85 -0.39
CA GLY A 178 -38.85 18.13 -1.20
C GLY A 178 -40.11 18.46 -0.39
N GLU A 179 -41.19 18.79 -1.08
CA GLU A 179 -42.48 19.22 -0.52
C GLU A 179 -43.25 18.13 0.26
N ASP A 180 -42.57 17.14 0.86
CA ASP A 180 -43.18 16.05 1.64
C ASP A 180 -42.56 15.83 3.04
N HIS A 181 -41.87 16.84 3.62
CA HIS A 181 -41.19 16.71 4.92
C HIS A 181 -42.10 16.34 6.10
N LEU A 182 -41.69 15.31 6.86
CA LEU A 182 -42.18 15.03 8.22
C LEU A 182 -41.69 16.13 9.19
N LEU A 183 -42.62 16.81 9.85
CA LEU A 183 -42.31 17.73 10.95
C LEU A 183 -42.13 16.96 12.26
N ILE A 184 -41.02 17.21 12.95
CA ILE A 184 -40.62 16.58 14.21
C ILE A 184 -40.64 17.58 15.37
N CYS A 185 -40.68 17.04 16.58
CA CYS A 185 -40.55 17.80 17.82
C CYS A 185 -39.07 18.10 18.10
N ALA A 186 -38.78 19.21 18.78
CA ALA A 186 -37.42 19.42 19.31
C ALA A 186 -37.19 18.58 20.58
N HIS A 187 -38.23 18.35 21.37
CA HIS A 187 -38.20 17.46 22.52
C HIS A 187 -37.83 16.03 22.09
N ASP A 188 -36.89 15.41 22.80
CA ASP A 188 -36.31 14.07 22.53
C ASP A 188 -35.50 13.93 21.22
N SER A 189 -35.35 15.00 20.44
CA SER A 189 -34.54 15.00 19.22
C SER A 189 -33.09 15.42 19.50
N SER A 190 -32.18 15.04 18.61
CA SER A 190 -30.78 15.47 18.62
C SER A 190 -30.56 16.67 17.70
N PHE A 191 -29.60 17.53 18.03
CA PHE A 191 -29.18 18.62 17.16
C PHE A 191 -27.67 18.81 17.17
N LEU A 192 -27.17 19.35 16.06
CA LEU A 192 -25.76 19.73 15.90
C LEU A 192 -25.66 21.24 16.15
N ASP A 193 -25.04 21.61 17.26
CA ASP A 193 -24.73 23.01 17.54
C ASP A 193 -23.40 23.37 16.88
N CYS A 194 -23.43 24.21 15.85
CA CYS A 194 -22.25 24.74 15.18
C CYS A 194 -21.89 26.15 15.67
N SER A 195 -22.34 26.57 16.86
CA SER A 195 -22.11 27.93 17.38
C SER A 195 -20.63 28.32 17.58
N SER A 196 -19.72 27.36 17.76
CA SER A 196 -18.27 27.59 17.79
C SER A 196 -17.62 27.74 16.40
N LEU A 197 -18.38 27.52 15.31
CA LEU A 197 -17.88 27.44 13.93
C LEU A 197 -18.09 28.72 13.11
N HIS A 198 -18.52 29.80 13.76
CA HIS A 198 -19.20 30.90 13.09
C HIS A 198 -18.32 31.96 12.43
N VAL A 199 -17.01 31.76 12.27
CA VAL A 199 -16.17 32.79 11.64
C VAL A 199 -15.74 32.45 10.21
N ASP A 200 -15.39 31.20 9.84
CA ASP A 200 -14.82 30.99 8.49
C ASP A 200 -15.22 29.71 7.72
N CYS A 201 -15.97 28.76 8.31
CA CYS A 201 -15.99 27.42 7.71
C CYS A 201 -17.00 27.18 6.58
N GLY A 202 -18.07 27.97 6.41
CA GLY A 202 -19.03 27.81 5.30
C GLY A 202 -19.65 26.41 5.11
N LEU A 203 -19.58 25.53 6.11
CA LEU A 203 -19.89 24.11 5.98
C LEU A 203 -21.41 23.86 5.96
N ASN A 204 -21.94 23.66 4.76
CA ASN A 204 -23.25 23.06 4.54
C ASN A 204 -23.05 21.54 4.34
N ILE A 205 -22.77 20.80 5.42
CA ILE A 205 -22.67 19.33 5.34
C ILE A 205 -24.04 18.84 4.86
N ASN A 206 -24.06 18.26 3.65
CA ASN A 206 -25.29 17.79 3.06
C ASN A 206 -25.72 16.44 3.68
N TRP A 207 -26.18 16.45 4.92
CA TRP A 207 -26.66 15.27 5.63
C TRP A 207 -27.85 14.59 4.96
N SER A 208 -28.61 15.33 4.13
CA SER A 208 -29.70 14.74 3.34
C SER A 208 -29.19 13.71 2.33
N ALA A 209 -27.95 13.84 1.88
CA ALA A 209 -27.30 12.85 1.04
C ALA A 209 -26.88 11.58 1.81
N LEU A 210 -26.90 11.57 3.14
CA LEU A 210 -26.54 10.41 3.97
C LEU A 210 -27.75 9.59 4.44
N GLY A 211 -28.97 9.95 4.00
CA GLY A 211 -30.20 9.21 4.27
C GLY A 211 -30.71 9.30 5.71
N ASP A 212 -31.87 8.67 5.95
CA ASP A 212 -32.76 8.87 7.11
C ASP A 212 -32.07 9.01 8.46
N ASN A 213 -31.88 10.27 8.87
CA ASN A 213 -31.51 10.67 10.22
C ASN A 213 -32.75 11.32 10.86
N SER A 214 -33.76 10.50 11.19
CA SER A 214 -35.05 10.96 11.73
C SER A 214 -34.93 11.78 13.01
N ASP A 215 -33.84 11.55 13.74
CA ASP A 215 -33.65 12.09 15.07
C ASP A 215 -32.90 13.42 15.06
N PHE A 216 -32.36 13.85 13.91
CA PHE A 216 -31.68 15.13 13.82
C PHE A 216 -32.63 16.23 13.36
N ILE A 217 -32.52 17.40 13.98
CA ILE A 217 -33.27 18.59 13.58
C ILE A 217 -32.54 19.35 12.47
N ARG A 218 -33.25 19.60 11.37
CA ARG A 218 -32.84 20.49 10.28
C ARG A 218 -33.27 21.91 10.59
N GLU A 219 -32.39 22.66 11.24
CA GLU A 219 -32.36 24.12 11.27
C GLU A 219 -31.02 24.50 11.94
N ALA A 220 -30.01 24.85 11.13
CA ALA A 220 -28.64 25.02 11.64
C ALA A 220 -28.60 26.02 12.81
N CYS A 221 -27.96 25.61 13.91
CA CYS A 221 -27.59 26.49 15.03
C CYS A 221 -28.75 27.21 15.75
N ASN A 222 -29.85 26.53 16.04
CA ASN A 222 -30.86 27.15 16.90
C ASN A 222 -30.44 27.11 18.37
N LYS A 223 -30.00 28.26 18.90
CA LYS A 223 -29.70 28.46 20.34
C LYS A 223 -30.86 28.11 21.28
N HIS A 224 -32.07 27.93 20.75
CA HIS A 224 -33.24 27.56 21.53
C HIS A 224 -33.43 26.04 21.70
N PHE A 225 -32.74 25.20 20.94
CA PHE A 225 -32.96 23.75 20.98
C PHE A 225 -32.67 23.12 22.33
N SER A 226 -31.58 23.52 22.99
CA SER A 226 -31.23 23.02 24.32
C SER A 226 -32.32 23.32 25.37
N ILE A 227 -32.91 24.52 25.34
CA ILE A 227 -34.01 24.90 26.25
C ILE A 227 -35.38 24.34 25.84
N MET A 228 -35.48 23.79 24.63
CA MET A 228 -36.66 23.08 24.12
C MET A 228 -36.60 21.56 24.36
N GLY A 229 -35.52 21.05 24.95
CA GLY A 229 -35.37 19.64 25.29
C GLY A 229 -34.68 18.79 24.22
N ALA A 230 -34.05 19.40 23.21
CA ALA A 230 -33.20 18.68 22.27
C ALA A 230 -31.80 18.44 22.86
N ASN A 231 -31.19 17.30 22.55
CA ASN A 231 -29.85 16.95 23.00
C ASN A 231 -28.76 17.43 22.02
N GLN A 232 -27.79 18.19 22.52
CA GLN A 232 -26.65 18.64 21.73
C GLN A 232 -25.65 17.50 21.53
N VAL A 233 -25.35 17.15 20.28
CA VAL A 233 -24.40 16.09 19.94
C VAL A 233 -23.23 16.69 19.18
N SER A 234 -21.99 16.29 19.52
CA SER A 234 -20.83 16.65 18.72
C SER A 234 -20.83 15.86 17.40
N ILE A 235 -20.34 16.45 16.32
CA ILE A 235 -20.25 15.78 15.02
C ILE A 235 -19.49 14.44 15.15
N VAL A 236 -18.41 14.40 15.93
CA VAL A 236 -17.62 13.18 16.19
C VAL A 236 -18.51 12.07 16.80
N ARG A 237 -19.27 12.37 17.85
CA ARG A 237 -20.15 11.40 18.52
C ARG A 237 -21.30 10.96 17.62
N ALA A 238 -21.86 11.87 16.82
CA ALA A 238 -22.90 11.53 15.85
C ALA A 238 -22.39 10.55 14.80
N VAL A 239 -21.17 10.79 14.30
CA VAL A 239 -20.52 9.92 13.33
C VAL A 239 -20.23 8.55 13.91
N GLU A 240 -19.65 8.50 15.10
CA GLU A 240 -19.28 7.26 15.79
C GLU A 240 -20.51 6.39 16.12
N THR A 241 -21.54 6.98 16.70
CA THR A 241 -22.66 6.21 17.26
C THR A 241 -23.79 5.94 16.26
N ARG A 242 -23.92 6.75 15.20
CA ARG A 242 -25.07 6.68 14.29
C ARG A 242 -24.69 6.47 12.82
N LEU A 243 -23.66 7.17 12.33
CA LEU A 243 -23.29 7.11 10.90
C LEU A 243 -22.42 5.90 10.57
N LEU A 244 -21.32 5.71 11.30
CA LEU A 244 -20.34 4.68 10.98
C LEU A 244 -20.88 3.25 11.06
N PRO A 245 -21.71 2.87 12.06
CA PRO A 245 -22.32 1.53 12.12
C PRO A 245 -23.13 1.20 10.87
N ARG A 246 -23.73 2.21 10.22
CA ARG A 246 -24.55 2.04 9.01
C ARG A 246 -23.72 1.74 7.77
N PHE A 247 -22.55 2.35 7.66
CA PHE A 247 -21.58 1.99 6.62
C PHE A 247 -21.00 0.60 6.87
N LEU A 248 -20.69 0.27 8.11
CA LEU A 248 -20.07 -1.01 8.47
C LEU A 248 -21.03 -2.21 8.34
N ASN A 249 -22.33 -2.01 8.56
CA ASN A 249 -23.34 -3.06 8.40
C ASN A 249 -23.96 -3.11 6.99
N GLY A 250 -23.52 -2.24 6.07
CA GLY A 250 -24.00 -2.18 4.69
C GLY A 250 -25.37 -1.52 4.50
N SER A 251 -25.98 -0.93 5.53
CA SER A 251 -27.25 -0.18 5.39
C SER A 251 -27.09 1.16 4.67
N LEU A 252 -25.86 1.67 4.55
CA LEU A 252 -25.53 2.85 3.77
C LEU A 252 -24.30 2.56 2.91
N GLU A 253 -24.41 2.79 1.60
CA GLU A 253 -23.29 2.70 0.68
C GLU A 253 -22.57 4.04 0.55
N CYS A 254 -21.25 4.04 0.44
CA CYS A 254 -20.43 5.24 0.24
C CYS A 254 -20.18 5.49 -1.26
N THR A 255 -21.21 5.94 -1.99
CA THR A 255 -21.21 6.13 -3.45
C THR A 255 -21.90 7.44 -3.86
N GLY A 256 -21.51 8.02 -5.00
CA GLY A 256 -22.14 9.24 -5.52
C GLY A 256 -22.24 10.37 -4.48
N VAL A 257 -23.46 10.77 -4.13
CA VAL A 257 -23.72 11.89 -3.21
C VAL A 257 -23.39 11.55 -1.75
N THR A 258 -23.60 10.30 -1.30
CA THR A 258 -23.26 9.88 0.07
C THR A 258 -21.75 9.96 0.30
N ARG A 259 -20.95 9.59 -0.71
CA ARG A 259 -19.48 9.71 -0.66
C ARG A 259 -19.03 11.17 -0.53
N VAL A 260 -19.64 12.09 -1.28
CA VAL A 260 -19.31 13.52 -1.17
C VAL A 260 -19.62 14.03 0.23
N ALA A 261 -20.80 13.71 0.77
CA ALA A 261 -21.17 14.11 2.13
C ALA A 261 -20.25 13.49 3.19
N TYR A 262 -19.84 12.23 3.01
CA TYR A 262 -18.89 11.57 3.88
C TYR A 262 -17.52 12.26 3.89
N ILE A 263 -17.00 12.61 2.71
CA ILE A 263 -15.72 13.33 2.59
C ILE A 263 -15.80 14.69 3.31
N GLU A 264 -16.91 15.42 3.22
CA GLU A 264 -17.11 16.67 3.98
C GLU A 264 -17.11 16.47 5.50
N VAL A 265 -17.76 15.40 5.97
CA VAL A 265 -17.72 15.01 7.39
C VAL A 265 -16.28 14.69 7.83
N PHE A 266 -15.54 13.92 7.02
CA PHE A 266 -14.14 13.60 7.26
C PHE A 266 -13.28 14.88 7.32
N LYS A 267 -13.43 15.81 6.35
CA LYS A 267 -12.72 17.11 6.35
C LYS A 267 -12.90 17.85 7.67
N LYS A 268 -14.11 17.82 8.22
CA LYS A 268 -14.42 18.57 9.44
C LYS A 268 -13.89 17.91 10.70
N ILE A 269 -13.98 16.59 10.81
CA ILE A 269 -13.36 15.85 11.93
C ILE A 269 -11.85 16.10 11.93
N MET A 270 -11.22 16.11 10.75
CA MET A 270 -9.81 16.47 10.60
C MET A 270 -9.49 17.87 11.11
N HIS A 271 -10.35 18.84 10.82
CA HIS A 271 -10.18 20.21 11.30
C HIS A 271 -10.33 20.33 12.82
N PHE A 272 -11.22 19.55 13.45
CA PHE A 272 -11.33 19.56 14.91
C PHE A 272 -10.08 19.08 15.63
N VAL A 273 -9.33 18.14 15.03
CA VAL A 273 -8.03 17.71 15.57
C VAL A 273 -6.96 18.78 15.38
N GLU A 274 -7.09 19.65 14.38
CA GLU A 274 -6.16 20.77 14.17
C GLU A 274 -6.41 21.92 15.15
N GLU A 275 -7.67 22.32 15.32
CA GLU A 275 -8.03 23.44 16.21
C GLU A 275 -7.73 23.12 17.67
N ASP A 276 -7.89 21.84 18.07
CA ASP A 276 -7.61 21.38 19.42
C ASP A 276 -6.94 20.00 19.39
N GLU A 277 -5.61 20.00 19.60
CA GLU A 277 -4.84 18.77 19.72
C GLU A 277 -5.32 17.86 20.87
N HIS A 278 -6.00 18.41 21.88
CA HIS A 278 -6.52 17.63 23.02
C HIS A 278 -7.91 17.03 22.74
N ASN A 279 -8.45 17.19 21.52
CA ASN A 279 -9.70 16.55 21.11
C ASN A 279 -9.51 15.04 20.90
N THR A 280 -9.39 14.33 22.02
CA THR A 280 -9.18 12.88 22.10
C THR A 280 -10.27 12.08 21.41
N ALA A 281 -11.51 12.57 21.42
CA ALA A 281 -12.63 11.92 20.72
C ALA A 281 -12.42 11.93 19.20
N ALA A 282 -12.07 13.07 18.62
CA ALA A 282 -11.80 13.19 17.18
C ALA A 282 -10.57 12.38 16.76
N ARG A 283 -9.49 12.40 17.57
CA ARG A 283 -8.29 11.58 17.34
C ARG A 283 -8.59 10.08 17.40
N ASN A 284 -9.30 9.63 18.43
CA ASN A 284 -9.66 8.22 18.58
C ASN A 284 -10.53 7.72 17.41
N LEU A 285 -11.49 8.53 16.95
CA LEU A 285 -12.32 8.19 15.80
C LEU A 285 -11.49 8.04 14.52
N LEU A 286 -10.50 8.90 14.31
CA LEU A 286 -9.64 8.85 13.13
C LEU A 286 -8.62 7.70 13.18
N GLN A 287 -8.05 7.39 14.34
CA GLN A 287 -6.94 6.43 14.46
C GLN A 287 -7.43 4.99 14.64
N ASN A 288 -8.42 4.78 15.50
CA ASN A 288 -8.74 3.45 16.06
C ASN A 288 -10.03 2.83 15.53
N MET A 289 -10.85 3.58 14.78
CA MET A 289 -12.09 3.07 14.20
C MET A 289 -11.93 2.74 12.73
N ARG A 290 -12.79 1.86 12.20
CA ARG A 290 -12.92 1.59 10.76
C ARG A 290 -13.55 2.79 10.05
N PHE A 291 -12.84 3.91 10.02
CA PHE A 291 -13.31 5.21 9.54
C PHE A 291 -12.61 5.64 8.24
N PHE A 292 -11.52 4.97 7.86
CA PHE A 292 -10.84 5.27 6.61
C PHE A 292 -11.53 4.61 5.42
N LEU A 293 -11.89 5.39 4.41
CA LEU A 293 -12.39 4.85 3.15
C LEU A 293 -11.20 4.35 2.33
N ALA A 294 -11.21 3.08 1.96
CA ALA A 294 -10.28 2.47 1.02
C ALA A 294 -10.74 2.67 -0.44
N ARG A 295 -9.88 2.40 -1.44
CA ARG A 295 -10.22 2.58 -2.87
C ARG A 295 -11.35 1.66 -3.34
N ASP A 296 -11.53 0.52 -2.70
CA ASP A 296 -12.65 -0.40 -2.94
C ASP A 296 -13.96 0.06 -2.26
N ARG A 297 -13.94 1.24 -1.62
CA ARG A 297 -15.03 1.84 -0.84
C ARG A 297 -15.33 1.12 0.48
N SER A 298 -14.50 0.16 0.88
CA SER A 298 -14.59 -0.45 2.20
C SER A 298 -14.04 0.48 3.28
N PHE A 299 -14.57 0.33 4.49
CA PHE A 299 -14.12 1.08 5.65
C PHE A 299 -13.08 0.28 6.42
N ARG A 300 -11.89 0.87 6.58
CA ARG A 300 -10.71 0.29 7.23
C ARG A 300 -10.24 1.19 8.36
N SER A 301 -9.46 0.63 9.27
CA SER A 301 -8.69 1.39 10.24
C SER A 301 -7.43 1.95 9.56
N SER A 302 -6.84 3.00 10.13
CA SER A 302 -5.67 3.63 9.53
C SER A 302 -4.46 2.67 9.48
N ASP A 303 -4.30 1.83 10.49
CA ASP A 303 -3.28 0.79 10.60
C ASP A 303 -3.48 -0.41 9.64
N ALA A 304 -4.63 -0.52 8.98
CA ALA A 304 -4.87 -1.55 7.98
C ALA A 304 -4.49 -1.11 6.55
N LEU A 305 -4.13 0.15 6.36
CA LEU A 305 -3.85 0.75 5.06
C LEU A 305 -2.37 1.07 4.89
N PHE A 306 -1.89 0.94 3.66
CA PHE A 306 -0.54 1.35 3.29
C PHE A 306 -0.49 2.81 2.87
N ASP A 307 0.65 3.45 3.09
CA ASP A 307 0.96 4.77 2.56
C ASP A 307 1.08 4.72 1.02
N PRO A 308 0.25 5.45 0.27
CA PRO A 308 0.36 5.57 -1.19
C PRO A 308 1.67 6.20 -1.69
N GLN A 309 2.40 6.93 -0.85
CA GLN A 309 3.72 7.46 -1.20
C GLN A 309 4.83 6.43 -1.09
N ASP A 310 4.62 5.37 -0.31
CA ASP A 310 5.56 4.28 -0.30
C ASP A 310 5.50 3.54 -1.64
N THR A 311 6.54 3.74 -2.46
CA THR A 311 6.61 3.20 -3.81
C THR A 311 6.58 1.67 -3.80
N LEU A 312 7.12 1.04 -2.75
CA LEU A 312 7.11 -0.40 -2.58
C LEU A 312 5.68 -0.93 -2.40
N CYS A 313 4.99 -0.51 -1.33
CA CYS A 313 3.64 -0.97 -1.04
C CYS A 313 2.64 -0.59 -2.13
N ASN A 314 2.70 0.64 -2.65
CA ASN A 314 1.77 1.09 -3.68
C ASN A 314 1.93 0.31 -5.00
N THR A 315 3.14 -0.13 -5.35
CA THR A 315 3.38 -0.97 -6.55
C THR A 315 2.95 -2.41 -6.34
N ILE A 316 3.34 -3.01 -5.20
CA ILE A 316 3.08 -4.42 -4.91
C ILE A 316 1.60 -4.70 -4.68
N PHE A 317 0.89 -3.81 -4.00
CA PHE A 317 -0.52 -3.99 -3.64
C PHE A 317 -1.50 -3.19 -4.51
N ALA A 318 -1.08 -2.76 -5.71
CA ALA A 318 -1.90 -1.96 -6.61
C ALA A 318 -3.24 -2.62 -7.00
N ASP A 319 -3.29 -3.95 -7.00
CA ASP A 319 -4.46 -4.78 -7.31
C ASP A 319 -5.34 -5.07 -6.09
N MET A 320 -4.91 -4.65 -4.89
CA MET A 320 -5.69 -4.75 -3.65
C MET A 320 -6.16 -3.35 -3.21
N PRO A 321 -7.21 -2.81 -3.85
CA PRO A 321 -7.74 -1.48 -3.54
C PRO A 321 -8.25 -1.34 -2.10
N SER A 322 -8.52 -2.46 -1.41
CA SER A 322 -8.90 -2.51 0.00
C SER A 322 -7.78 -2.14 0.97
N LYS A 323 -6.52 -2.23 0.54
CA LYS A 323 -5.32 -1.92 1.34
C LYS A 323 -4.79 -0.50 1.10
N LEU A 324 -5.37 0.24 0.16
CA LEU A 324 -4.98 1.59 -0.18
C LEU A 324 -6.10 2.58 0.13
N PRO A 325 -5.82 3.76 0.69
CA PRO A 325 -6.82 4.77 0.95
C PRO A 325 -7.45 5.30 -0.34
N ASP A 326 -8.73 5.68 -0.26
CA ASP A 326 -9.43 6.42 -1.31
C ASP A 326 -8.65 7.69 -1.67
N GLN A 327 -8.53 7.98 -2.96
CA GLN A 327 -7.68 9.07 -3.45
C GLN A 327 -8.11 10.43 -2.90
N SER A 328 -9.42 10.70 -2.79
CA SER A 328 -9.90 11.97 -2.25
C SER A 328 -9.54 12.10 -0.78
N ILE A 329 -9.71 11.04 0.02
CA ILE A 329 -9.28 11.06 1.43
C ILE A 329 -7.76 11.23 1.52
N TRP A 330 -7.00 10.54 0.68
CA TRP A 330 -5.56 10.65 0.64
C TRP A 330 -5.07 12.07 0.33
N ASP A 331 -5.66 12.73 -0.67
CA ASP A 331 -5.30 14.10 -1.05
C ASP A 331 -5.53 15.12 0.09
N LEU A 332 -6.49 14.83 0.98
CA LEU A 332 -6.74 15.64 2.18
C LEU A 332 -5.69 15.43 3.26
N ILE A 333 -5.18 14.20 3.40
CA ILE A 333 -4.27 13.80 4.47
C ILE A 333 -2.83 14.11 4.11
N TRP A 334 -2.43 13.78 2.87
CA TRP A 334 -1.05 13.86 2.40
C TRP A 334 -0.46 15.27 2.56
N LYS A 335 -1.25 16.32 2.29
CA LYS A 335 -0.73 17.69 2.21
C LYS A 335 -0.20 18.26 3.53
N THR A 336 -0.73 17.85 4.68
CA THR A 336 -0.35 18.48 5.97
C THR A 336 -0.40 17.55 7.19
N LYS A 337 -0.88 16.31 7.07
CA LYS A 337 -1.41 15.58 8.24
C LYS A 337 -1.09 14.08 8.30
N LYS A 338 -0.17 13.58 7.47
CA LYS A 338 0.22 12.17 7.44
C LYS A 338 0.57 11.64 8.85
N HIS A 339 1.26 12.44 9.66
CA HIS A 339 1.69 12.08 11.02
C HIS A 339 0.55 11.79 12.01
N LEU A 340 -0.69 12.21 11.73
CA LEU A 340 -1.85 11.93 12.59
C LEU A 340 -2.34 10.47 12.46
N PHE A 341 -1.83 9.73 11.47
CA PHE A 341 -2.32 8.41 11.11
C PHE A 341 -1.22 7.37 11.12
N LEU A 342 -1.59 6.15 11.50
CA LEU A 342 -0.68 5.01 11.60
C LEU A 342 -0.66 4.22 10.28
N LEU A 343 -0.49 4.91 9.16
CA LEU A 343 -0.35 4.22 7.86
C LEU A 343 0.90 3.37 7.86
N ARG A 344 0.77 2.15 7.35
CA ARG A 344 1.87 1.19 7.24
C ARG A 344 2.73 1.55 6.04
N ASP A 345 4.04 1.45 6.18
CA ASP A 345 4.99 1.69 5.10
C ASP A 345 6.18 0.73 5.16
N SER A 346 7.06 0.81 4.17
CA SER A 346 8.23 -0.07 4.05
C SER A 346 9.29 0.11 5.13
N ASN A 347 9.16 1.09 6.04
CA ASN A 347 10.08 1.23 7.17
C ASN A 347 9.85 0.15 8.23
N ASP A 348 8.66 -0.46 8.27
CA ASP A 348 8.36 -1.59 9.13
C ASP A 348 8.80 -2.93 8.46
N PRO A 349 9.73 -3.69 9.06
CA PRO A 349 10.14 -5.00 8.54
C PRO A 349 8.99 -5.99 8.34
N ALA A 350 7.91 -5.88 9.12
CA ALA A 350 6.72 -6.72 8.96
C ALA A 350 5.99 -6.42 7.64
N VAL A 351 5.94 -5.15 7.23
CA VAL A 351 5.37 -4.73 5.94
C VAL A 351 6.20 -5.26 4.78
N VAL A 352 7.53 -5.15 4.87
CA VAL A 352 8.44 -5.69 3.84
C VAL A 352 8.26 -7.21 3.69
N ARG A 353 8.08 -7.93 4.81
CA ARG A 353 7.78 -9.36 4.78
C ARG A 353 6.44 -9.64 4.09
N GLU A 354 5.39 -8.87 4.40
CA GLU A 354 4.07 -9.01 3.76
C GLU A 354 4.15 -8.76 2.25
N CYS A 355 4.90 -7.74 1.83
CA CYS A 355 5.21 -7.48 0.42
C CYS A 355 5.89 -8.69 -0.25
N ALA A 356 6.90 -9.26 0.39
CA ALA A 356 7.63 -10.41 -0.13
C ALA A 356 6.77 -11.67 -0.21
N THR A 357 5.95 -11.94 0.80
CA THR A 357 5.00 -13.06 0.78
C THR A 357 3.98 -12.89 -0.34
N HIS A 358 3.47 -11.67 -0.54
CA HIS A 358 2.52 -11.43 -1.62
C HIS A 358 3.16 -11.63 -3.00
N VAL A 359 4.38 -11.12 -3.23
CA VAL A 359 5.11 -11.37 -4.49
C VAL A 359 5.38 -12.87 -4.67
N LEU A 360 5.73 -13.60 -3.61
CA LEU A 360 5.93 -15.05 -3.66
C LEU A 360 4.66 -15.81 -4.06
N ASP A 361 3.51 -15.43 -3.50
CA ASP A 361 2.22 -16.02 -3.89
C ASP A 361 1.91 -15.74 -5.38
N LEU A 362 2.29 -14.56 -5.87
CA LEU A 362 2.12 -14.20 -7.29
C LEU A 362 3.04 -15.00 -8.22
N THR A 363 4.26 -15.35 -7.79
CA THR A 363 5.19 -16.15 -8.60
C THR A 363 4.86 -17.64 -8.59
N GLN A 364 4.19 -18.14 -7.55
CA GLN A 364 3.82 -19.55 -7.39
C GLN A 364 2.39 -19.89 -7.85
N GLY A 365 1.49 -18.92 -7.89
CA GLY A 365 0.06 -19.12 -8.19
C GLY A 365 -0.33 -18.92 -9.65
N HIS A 366 -1.53 -19.42 -10.03
CA HIS A 366 -2.21 -19.02 -11.26
C HIS A 366 -2.87 -17.66 -11.05
N THR A 367 -2.08 -16.58 -11.14
CA THR A 367 -2.61 -15.23 -10.99
C THR A 367 -3.34 -14.80 -12.26
N THR A 368 -4.35 -13.94 -12.14
CA THR A 368 -4.97 -13.26 -13.28
C THR A 368 -4.13 -12.10 -13.82
N LEU A 369 -3.01 -11.77 -13.16
CA LEU A 369 -2.11 -10.70 -13.56
C LEU A 369 -1.20 -11.16 -14.70
N THR A 370 -0.78 -10.22 -15.55
CA THR A 370 0.16 -10.51 -16.63
C THR A 370 1.55 -10.78 -16.07
N PRO A 371 2.36 -11.65 -16.71
CA PRO A 371 3.74 -11.92 -16.28
C PRO A 371 4.60 -10.66 -16.14
N GLU A 372 4.35 -9.65 -16.98
CA GLU A 372 5.03 -8.34 -16.95
C GLU A 372 4.79 -7.59 -15.64
N ILE A 373 3.56 -7.61 -15.12
CA ILE A 373 3.22 -6.94 -13.85
C ILE A 373 3.90 -7.67 -12.68
N VAL A 374 3.86 -9.00 -12.68
CA VAL A 374 4.53 -9.81 -11.64
C VAL A 374 6.04 -9.54 -11.65
N HIS A 375 6.65 -9.51 -12.84
CA HIS A 375 8.06 -9.20 -13.00
C HIS A 375 8.41 -7.79 -12.52
N SER A 376 7.58 -6.79 -12.83
CA SER A 376 7.76 -5.41 -12.37
C SER A 376 7.70 -5.32 -10.83
N ARG A 377 6.74 -5.99 -10.19
CA ARG A 377 6.61 -6.01 -8.72
C ARG A 377 7.80 -6.71 -8.05
N ALA A 378 8.23 -7.84 -8.59
CA ALA A 378 9.42 -8.54 -8.12
C ALA A 378 10.66 -7.65 -8.21
N THR A 379 10.84 -6.98 -9.35
CA THR A 379 11.94 -6.02 -9.59
C THR A 379 11.93 -4.89 -8.56
N THR A 380 10.77 -4.26 -8.31
CA THR A 380 10.63 -3.20 -7.31
C THR A 380 11.01 -3.70 -5.91
N LEU A 381 10.56 -4.88 -5.52
CA LEU A 381 10.90 -5.49 -4.23
C LEU A 381 12.40 -5.77 -4.11
N ILE A 382 13.02 -6.32 -5.14
CA ILE A 382 14.45 -6.66 -5.14
C ILE A 382 15.31 -5.41 -5.02
N ASN A 383 14.99 -4.35 -5.80
CA ASN A 383 15.69 -3.08 -5.71
C ASN A 383 15.58 -2.49 -4.31
N PHE A 384 14.39 -2.54 -3.70
CA PHE A 384 14.20 -2.14 -2.31
C PHE A 384 15.08 -2.96 -1.34
N ILE A 385 15.13 -4.28 -1.48
CA ILE A 385 15.96 -5.18 -0.66
C ILE A 385 17.46 -4.85 -0.79
N TYR A 386 17.92 -4.44 -1.98
CA TYR A 386 19.32 -4.10 -2.21
C TYR A 386 19.75 -2.78 -1.58
N GLU A 387 18.82 -1.84 -1.42
CA GLU A 387 19.06 -0.51 -0.88
C GLU A 387 18.85 -0.42 0.64
N ASN A 388 18.03 -1.32 1.20
CA ASN A 388 17.59 -1.23 2.59
C ASN A 388 18.08 -2.40 3.44
N GLU A 389 18.52 -2.10 4.66
CA GLU A 389 18.83 -3.12 5.65
C GLU A 389 17.55 -3.77 6.18
N SER A 390 17.54 -5.09 6.24
CA SER A 390 16.40 -5.85 6.78
C SER A 390 16.86 -6.91 7.76
N GLN A 391 15.98 -7.27 8.69
CA GLN A 391 16.18 -8.41 9.58
C GLN A 391 15.83 -9.75 8.92
N ILE A 392 15.34 -9.72 7.67
CA ILE A 392 14.90 -10.90 6.92
C ILE A 392 16.13 -11.58 6.28
N ASN A 393 16.22 -12.89 6.43
CA ASN A 393 17.23 -13.69 5.75
C ASN A 393 16.79 -14.03 4.32
N TRP A 394 17.15 -13.18 3.36
CA TRP A 394 16.78 -13.35 1.95
C TRP A 394 17.43 -14.54 1.24
N LEU A 395 18.42 -15.21 1.86
CA LEU A 395 19.03 -16.43 1.32
C LEU A 395 18.19 -17.69 1.60
N GLU A 396 17.10 -17.58 2.37
CA GLU A 396 16.24 -18.74 2.62
C GLU A 396 15.58 -19.23 1.31
N PRO A 397 15.59 -20.56 1.03
CA PRO A 397 15.07 -21.12 -0.22
C PRO A 397 13.58 -20.85 -0.50
N GLN A 398 12.83 -20.41 0.53
CA GLN A 398 11.42 -20.05 0.38
C GLN A 398 11.22 -18.80 -0.49
N TRP A 399 12.19 -17.88 -0.53
CA TRP A 399 12.06 -16.59 -1.23
C TRP A 399 12.30 -16.71 -2.73
N LYS A 400 11.46 -17.49 -3.42
CA LYS A 400 11.49 -17.67 -4.88
C LYS A 400 10.82 -16.50 -5.61
N ILE A 401 11.42 -15.32 -5.42
CA ILE A 401 10.90 -14.03 -5.90
C ILE A 401 11.83 -13.36 -6.91
N VAL A 402 13.04 -13.89 -7.14
CA VAL A 402 14.03 -13.28 -8.03
C VAL A 402 13.87 -13.83 -9.44
N PRO A 403 13.64 -12.98 -10.46
CA PRO A 403 13.61 -13.43 -11.84
C PRO A 403 14.90 -14.14 -12.23
N ALA A 404 14.78 -15.24 -12.97
CA ALA A 404 15.89 -16.09 -13.36
C ALA A 404 16.07 -16.06 -14.89
N GLU A 405 17.30 -15.78 -15.35
CA GLU A 405 17.65 -15.83 -16.78
C GLU A 405 18.50 -17.07 -17.10
N VAL A 406 18.29 -17.62 -18.29
CA VAL A 406 19.13 -18.68 -18.87
C VAL A 406 19.88 -18.13 -20.08
N THR A 407 21.12 -18.59 -20.29
CA THR A 407 21.95 -18.07 -21.37
C THR A 407 21.49 -18.60 -22.74
N THR A 408 21.53 -17.73 -23.75
CA THR A 408 21.05 -18.01 -25.11
C THR A 408 22.17 -18.20 -26.14
N LYS A 409 23.43 -18.37 -25.71
CA LYS A 409 24.54 -18.59 -26.65
C LYS A 409 24.35 -19.93 -27.40
N PRO A 410 24.87 -20.07 -28.64
CA PRO A 410 24.67 -21.27 -29.45
C PRO A 410 25.12 -22.59 -28.78
N LEU A 411 26.24 -22.58 -28.05
CA LEU A 411 26.67 -23.73 -27.26
C LEU A 411 25.69 -24.08 -26.13
N HIS A 412 24.99 -23.07 -25.61
CA HIS A 412 24.14 -23.18 -24.42
C HIS A 412 22.73 -23.64 -24.80
N SER A 413 22.26 -23.35 -26.02
CA SER A 413 20.98 -23.83 -26.53
C SER A 413 20.89 -25.36 -26.69
N GLU A 414 22.02 -26.06 -26.77
CA GLU A 414 22.07 -27.53 -26.86
C GLU A 414 21.67 -28.23 -25.55
N GLN A 415 21.73 -27.53 -24.41
CA GLN A 415 21.44 -28.09 -23.09
C GLN A 415 20.92 -27.02 -22.12
N VAL A 416 19.79 -26.39 -22.48
CA VAL A 416 19.13 -25.40 -21.62
C VAL A 416 18.61 -26.09 -20.36
N PRO A 417 19.03 -25.67 -19.16
CA PRO A 417 18.53 -26.26 -17.93
C PRO A 417 17.05 -25.91 -17.74
N ASN A 418 16.25 -26.89 -17.31
CA ASN A 418 14.83 -26.67 -17.01
C ASN A 418 14.70 -26.01 -15.63
N ILE A 419 14.65 -24.68 -15.63
CA ILE A 419 14.69 -23.86 -14.42
C ILE A 419 13.39 -23.06 -14.30
N PRO A 420 12.78 -22.97 -13.10
CA PRO A 420 11.68 -22.03 -12.85
C PRO A 420 12.05 -20.59 -13.19
N ALA A 421 11.06 -19.81 -13.65
CA ALA A 421 11.24 -18.41 -14.00
C ALA A 421 11.62 -17.51 -12.82
N TYR A 422 11.32 -17.95 -11.59
CA TYR A 422 11.69 -17.26 -10.35
C TYR A 422 12.40 -18.23 -9.39
N GLN A 423 13.49 -17.75 -8.79
CA GLN A 423 14.39 -18.51 -7.91
C GLN A 423 14.68 -17.69 -6.64
N SER A 424 15.31 -18.32 -5.66
CA SER A 424 15.86 -17.61 -4.50
C SER A 424 17.21 -16.95 -4.80
N PHE A 425 17.58 -15.94 -4.02
CA PHE A 425 18.88 -15.28 -4.16
C PHE A 425 20.06 -16.24 -4.06
N GLY A 426 19.94 -17.31 -3.26
CA GLY A 426 21.00 -18.30 -3.06
C GLY A 426 21.18 -19.27 -4.23
N GLU A 427 20.18 -19.40 -5.12
CA GLU A 427 20.20 -20.33 -6.25
C GLU A 427 20.71 -19.68 -7.55
N LEU A 428 20.75 -18.34 -7.60
CA LEU A 428 21.18 -17.59 -8.78
C LEU A 428 22.66 -17.25 -8.74
N ILE A 429 23.27 -17.29 -9.93
CA ILE A 429 24.70 -17.01 -10.13
C ILE A 429 24.90 -15.70 -10.89
N ASP A 430 26.01 -14.99 -10.63
CA ASP A 430 26.37 -13.80 -11.38
C ASP A 430 26.72 -14.17 -12.84
N PRO A 431 26.15 -13.49 -13.86
CA PRO A 431 26.44 -13.72 -15.28
C PRO A 431 27.93 -13.78 -15.67
N ILE A 432 28.82 -13.20 -14.86
CA ILE A 432 30.29 -13.31 -15.06
C ILE A 432 30.75 -14.78 -15.08
N TRP A 433 30.05 -15.66 -14.36
CA TRP A 433 30.36 -17.09 -14.28
C TRP A 433 29.62 -17.93 -15.32
N GLN A 434 28.89 -17.33 -16.26
CA GLN A 434 28.07 -18.08 -17.22
C GLN A 434 28.87 -19.17 -17.95
N ASP A 435 30.10 -18.87 -18.38
CA ASP A 435 30.92 -19.80 -19.17
C ASP A 435 31.46 -21.00 -18.36
N VAL A 436 31.16 -21.10 -17.05
CA VAL A 436 31.63 -22.19 -16.19
C VAL A 436 30.55 -22.95 -15.41
N VAL A 437 29.28 -22.52 -15.48
CA VAL A 437 28.18 -23.20 -14.76
C VAL A 437 26.81 -23.12 -15.47
N TRP A 438 26.72 -22.67 -16.73
CA TRP A 438 25.44 -22.46 -17.43
C TRP A 438 24.55 -23.71 -17.54
N THR A 439 25.10 -24.91 -17.44
CA THR A 439 24.31 -26.15 -17.47
C THR A 439 23.63 -26.45 -16.13
N GLN A 440 24.02 -25.78 -15.04
CA GLN A 440 23.64 -26.15 -13.66
C GLN A 440 22.74 -25.12 -12.97
N CYS A 441 22.77 -23.86 -13.41
CA CYS A 441 22.06 -22.78 -12.72
C CYS A 441 21.52 -21.72 -13.67
N ALA A 442 20.63 -20.90 -13.14
CA ALA A 442 20.21 -19.66 -13.77
C ALA A 442 20.99 -18.47 -13.22
N PHE A 443 20.89 -17.37 -13.94
CA PHE A 443 21.65 -16.16 -13.67
C PHE A 443 20.74 -15.02 -13.22
N PHE A 444 21.33 -14.11 -12.45
CA PHE A 444 20.70 -12.82 -12.21
C PHE A 444 20.56 -12.07 -13.55
N PRO A 445 19.41 -11.45 -13.82
CA PRO A 445 19.27 -10.50 -14.92
C PRO A 445 20.30 -9.38 -14.80
N GLU A 446 20.80 -8.89 -15.93
CA GLU A 446 21.86 -7.85 -15.95
C GLU A 446 21.49 -6.59 -15.15
N ASN A 447 20.21 -6.20 -15.19
CA ASN A 447 19.66 -5.05 -14.46
C ASN A 447 19.31 -5.34 -12.98
N LEU A 448 19.41 -6.59 -12.53
CA LEU A 448 19.02 -7.04 -11.19
C LEU A 448 20.16 -7.72 -10.41
N LYS A 449 21.41 -7.50 -10.84
CA LYS A 449 22.59 -8.00 -10.13
C LYS A 449 22.62 -7.51 -8.68
N PRO A 450 23.00 -8.36 -7.71
CA PRO A 450 23.09 -7.95 -6.31
C PRO A 450 24.01 -6.74 -6.13
N SER A 451 23.51 -5.72 -5.40
CA SER A 451 24.27 -4.51 -5.08
C SER A 451 25.52 -4.85 -4.25
N GLN A 452 26.52 -3.97 -4.25
CA GLN A 452 27.72 -4.17 -3.43
C GLN A 452 27.37 -4.27 -1.94
N HIS A 453 26.39 -3.49 -1.49
CA HIS A 453 25.88 -3.54 -0.11
C HIS A 453 25.31 -4.94 0.21
N PHE A 454 24.48 -5.49 -0.67
CA PHE A 454 23.92 -6.83 -0.50
C PHE A 454 25.01 -7.93 -0.53
N LYS A 455 25.98 -7.83 -1.45
CA LYS A 455 27.13 -8.76 -1.53
C LYS A 455 28.02 -8.72 -0.29
N ASN A 456 28.21 -7.56 0.34
CA ASN A 456 28.97 -7.46 1.58
C ASN A 456 28.29 -8.23 2.74
N ARG A 457 26.95 -8.21 2.78
CA ARG A 457 26.17 -8.96 3.77
C ARG A 457 26.10 -10.46 3.47
N TYR A 458 26.03 -10.82 2.20
CA TYR A 458 25.96 -12.20 1.72
C TYR A 458 27.11 -12.50 0.76
N PRO A 459 28.36 -12.69 1.26
CA PRO A 459 29.57 -12.77 0.41
C PRO A 459 29.58 -13.92 -0.60
N ARG A 460 28.76 -14.95 -0.39
CA ARG A 460 28.67 -16.12 -1.26
C ARG A 460 27.58 -16.00 -2.33
N VAL A 461 26.73 -14.96 -2.29
CA VAL A 461 25.66 -14.80 -3.27
C VAL A 461 26.23 -14.59 -4.67
N GLY A 462 25.65 -15.26 -5.66
CA GLY A 462 26.11 -15.13 -7.05
C GLY A 462 27.45 -15.83 -7.35
N ILE A 463 28.05 -16.54 -6.39
CA ILE A 463 29.33 -17.26 -6.58
C ILE A 463 29.06 -18.76 -6.67
N PRO A 464 29.49 -19.43 -7.76
CA PRO A 464 29.28 -20.87 -7.89
C PRO A 464 30.11 -21.67 -6.89
N THR A 465 29.57 -22.78 -6.41
CA THR A 465 30.30 -23.70 -5.54
C THR A 465 31.22 -24.62 -6.37
N ALA A 466 32.23 -25.21 -5.73
CA ALA A 466 33.12 -26.17 -6.39
C ALA A 466 32.35 -27.39 -6.94
N ASP A 467 31.32 -27.83 -6.22
CA ASP A 467 30.43 -28.93 -6.64
C ASP A 467 29.70 -28.60 -7.95
N MET A 468 29.10 -27.40 -8.05
CA MET A 468 28.43 -26.95 -9.27
C MET A 468 29.38 -26.91 -10.47
N ILE A 469 30.62 -26.46 -10.29
CA ILE A 469 31.61 -26.38 -11.37
C ILE A 469 32.04 -27.80 -11.82
N VAL A 470 32.18 -28.72 -10.87
CA VAL A 470 32.52 -30.12 -11.17
C VAL A 470 31.36 -30.82 -11.89
N GLU A 471 30.12 -30.61 -11.46
CA GLU A 471 28.93 -31.10 -12.18
C GLU A 471 28.79 -30.48 -13.57
N HIS A 472 29.09 -29.20 -13.72
CA HIS A 472 29.17 -28.56 -15.03
C HIS A 472 30.20 -29.24 -15.94
N LEU A 473 31.41 -29.50 -15.43
CA LEU A 473 32.44 -30.22 -16.19
C LEU A 473 31.96 -31.63 -16.61
N LYS A 474 31.23 -32.34 -15.74
CA LYS A 474 30.65 -33.65 -16.10
C LYS A 474 29.69 -33.55 -17.28
N VAL A 475 28.80 -32.56 -17.27
CA VAL A 475 27.85 -32.34 -18.38
C VAL A 475 28.61 -31.98 -19.67
N LEU A 476 29.59 -31.09 -19.59
CA LEU A 476 30.42 -30.73 -20.75
C LEU A 476 31.11 -31.96 -21.36
N VAL A 477 31.69 -32.83 -20.55
CA VAL A 477 32.44 -34.01 -21.03
C VAL A 477 31.51 -35.13 -21.51
N ASN A 478 30.45 -35.44 -20.76
CA ASN A 478 29.64 -36.62 -21.02
C ASN A 478 28.55 -36.38 -22.08
N ASP A 479 27.93 -35.19 -22.06
CA ASP A 479 26.71 -34.92 -22.81
C ASP A 479 26.97 -33.98 -24.00
N LEU A 480 27.82 -32.96 -23.80
CA LEU A 480 28.05 -31.92 -24.80
C LEU A 480 29.21 -32.26 -25.75
N ALA A 481 30.34 -32.73 -25.23
CA ALA A 481 31.53 -33.04 -26.03
C ALA A 481 31.23 -33.94 -27.25
N PRO A 482 30.43 -35.02 -27.16
CA PRO A 482 30.10 -35.88 -28.30
C PRO A 482 29.33 -35.16 -29.43
N LYS A 483 28.65 -34.05 -29.13
CA LYS A 483 27.82 -33.29 -30.08
C LYS A 483 28.62 -32.23 -30.85
N MET A 484 29.88 -31.98 -30.51
CA MET A 484 30.69 -30.91 -31.10
C MET A 484 31.25 -31.30 -32.48
N THR A 485 30.37 -31.43 -33.47
CA THR A 485 30.72 -31.97 -34.80
C THR A 485 31.39 -30.96 -35.72
N SER A 486 31.08 -29.66 -35.60
CA SER A 486 31.67 -28.59 -36.42
C SER A 486 32.92 -27.98 -35.79
N LEU A 487 33.81 -27.44 -36.63
CA LEU A 487 35.04 -26.79 -36.16
C LEU A 487 34.73 -25.59 -35.25
N ASP A 488 33.74 -24.77 -35.60
CA ASP A 488 33.35 -23.59 -34.81
C ASP A 488 32.84 -23.97 -33.43
N LEU A 489 32.00 -25.02 -33.34
CA LEU A 489 31.51 -25.55 -32.06
C LEU A 489 32.65 -26.14 -31.23
N GLN A 490 33.58 -26.85 -31.85
CA GLN A 490 34.76 -27.39 -31.16
C GLN A 490 35.64 -26.27 -30.60
N LEU A 491 35.90 -25.21 -31.37
CA LEU A 491 36.70 -24.06 -30.93
C LEU A 491 36.02 -23.34 -29.76
N ALA A 492 34.71 -23.12 -29.87
CA ALA A 492 33.93 -22.48 -28.82
C ALA A 492 33.90 -23.35 -27.54
N PHE A 493 33.68 -24.66 -27.67
CA PHE A 493 33.70 -25.61 -26.55
C PHE A 493 35.05 -25.64 -25.84
N LYS A 494 36.15 -25.67 -26.60
CA LYS A 494 37.52 -25.64 -26.05
C LYS A 494 37.79 -24.35 -25.27
N SER A 495 37.28 -23.22 -25.77
CA SER A 495 37.38 -21.93 -25.09
C SER A 495 36.65 -21.95 -23.74
N GLU A 496 35.45 -22.52 -23.66
CA GLU A 496 34.71 -22.69 -22.39
C GLU A 496 35.40 -23.68 -21.45
N LEU A 497 35.82 -24.84 -21.94
CA LEU A 497 36.55 -25.84 -21.16
C LEU A 497 37.83 -25.26 -20.53
N SER A 498 38.56 -24.44 -21.29
CA SER A 498 39.74 -23.72 -20.79
C SER A 498 39.41 -22.78 -19.63
N LYS A 499 38.26 -22.08 -19.69
CA LYS A 499 37.78 -21.24 -18.57
C LYS A 499 37.43 -22.08 -17.35
N VAL A 500 36.77 -23.22 -17.51
CA VAL A 500 36.46 -24.16 -16.43
C VAL A 500 37.75 -24.65 -15.76
N TYR A 501 38.74 -25.11 -16.53
CA TYR A 501 40.04 -25.53 -15.99
C TYR A 501 40.77 -24.40 -15.27
N LYS A 502 40.71 -23.17 -15.79
CA LYS A 502 41.29 -21.99 -15.15
C LYS A 502 40.66 -21.73 -13.78
N VAL A 503 39.34 -21.86 -13.65
CA VAL A 503 38.65 -21.67 -12.36
C VAL A 503 38.98 -22.81 -11.41
N LEU A 504 38.88 -24.06 -11.84
CA LEU A 504 39.25 -25.22 -11.03
C LEU A 504 40.72 -25.16 -10.58
N ASN A 505 41.62 -24.60 -11.38
CA ASN A 505 43.02 -24.40 -11.00
C ASN A 505 43.17 -23.42 -9.83
N LYS A 506 42.40 -22.33 -9.82
CA LYS A 506 42.38 -21.38 -8.70
C LYS A 506 41.83 -22.02 -7.42
N VAL A 507 40.74 -22.79 -7.54
CA VAL A 507 40.11 -23.44 -6.37
C VAL A 507 40.96 -24.62 -5.87
N GLY A 508 41.68 -25.31 -6.77
CA GLY A 508 42.56 -26.45 -6.49
C GLY A 508 43.75 -26.15 -5.57
N GLN A 509 43.99 -24.89 -5.21
CA GLN A 509 44.95 -24.50 -4.16
C GLN A 509 44.55 -25.06 -2.78
N ASN A 510 43.26 -25.30 -2.55
CA ASN A 510 42.70 -25.92 -1.33
C ASN A 510 42.39 -27.42 -1.58
N SER A 511 43.42 -28.19 -1.87
CA SER A 511 43.42 -29.45 -2.62
C SER A 511 42.57 -30.62 -2.09
N GLU A 512 42.27 -30.69 -0.79
CA GLU A 512 41.58 -31.87 -0.22
C GLU A 512 40.09 -31.95 -0.60
N GLY A 513 39.39 -30.82 -0.74
CA GLY A 513 37.95 -30.80 -1.02
C GLY A 513 37.59 -31.16 -2.47
N ILE A 514 38.35 -30.67 -3.45
CA ILE A 514 38.07 -30.92 -4.88
C ILE A 514 38.43 -32.35 -5.28
N LYS A 515 39.49 -32.91 -4.72
CA LYS A 515 39.95 -34.26 -5.05
C LYS A 515 38.84 -35.29 -4.82
N GLY A 516 38.15 -35.21 -3.68
CA GLY A 516 37.01 -36.09 -3.38
C GLY A 516 35.85 -35.94 -4.38
N LEU A 517 35.52 -34.71 -4.79
CA LEU A 517 34.46 -34.46 -5.77
C LEU A 517 34.79 -35.03 -7.16
N LEU A 518 36.06 -34.93 -7.57
CA LEU A 518 36.53 -35.46 -8.85
C LEU A 518 36.61 -36.99 -8.86
N GLU A 519 37.08 -37.61 -7.78
CA GLU A 519 37.23 -39.07 -7.67
C GLU A 519 35.89 -39.80 -7.67
N VAL A 520 34.89 -39.28 -6.94
CA VAL A 520 33.54 -39.87 -6.88
C VAL A 520 32.74 -39.56 -8.15
N GLY A 521 33.06 -38.44 -8.81
CA GLY A 521 32.18 -37.83 -9.78
C GLY A 521 32.27 -38.35 -11.22
N PHE A 522 33.41 -38.88 -11.65
CA PHE A 522 33.64 -39.21 -13.06
C PHE A 522 33.74 -40.71 -13.31
N ARG A 523 32.93 -41.22 -14.26
CA ARG A 523 32.99 -42.60 -14.78
C ARG A 523 33.70 -42.73 -16.13
N LYS A 524 34.08 -41.60 -16.74
CA LYS A 524 34.77 -41.50 -18.03
C LYS A 524 35.98 -40.56 -17.91
N PRO A 525 36.99 -40.71 -18.80
CA PRO A 525 38.09 -39.76 -18.91
C PRO A 525 37.58 -38.33 -19.12
N TYR A 526 38.16 -37.35 -18.40
CA TYR A 526 37.66 -35.97 -18.37
C TYR A 526 38.74 -34.90 -18.56
N ILE A 527 40.00 -35.30 -18.83
CA ILE A 527 41.06 -34.37 -19.22
C ILE A 527 41.31 -34.52 -20.72
N LEU A 528 41.13 -33.44 -21.49
CA LEU A 528 41.41 -33.45 -22.93
C LEU A 528 42.93 -33.54 -23.16
N LYS A 529 43.39 -34.29 -24.19
CA LYS A 529 44.81 -34.47 -24.58
C LYS A 529 45.55 -33.19 -25.06
N GLY A 530 45.01 -32.02 -24.76
CA GLY A 530 45.44 -30.73 -25.27
C GLY A 530 44.34 -30.07 -26.11
N PHE A 531 44.35 -28.75 -26.22
CA PHE A 531 43.30 -28.03 -26.95
C PHE A 531 43.39 -28.20 -28.47
N GLY A 532 44.48 -28.79 -28.98
CA GLY A 532 44.57 -29.27 -30.36
C GLY A 532 43.72 -30.53 -30.65
N ALA A 533 43.34 -31.31 -29.64
CA ALA A 533 42.62 -32.57 -29.84
C ALA A 533 41.13 -32.36 -30.19
N ASN A 534 40.48 -33.36 -30.78
CA ASN A 534 39.06 -33.30 -31.12
C ASN A 534 38.21 -33.69 -29.90
N PRO A 535 37.41 -32.78 -29.30
CA PRO A 535 36.63 -33.07 -28.09
C PRO A 535 35.51 -34.10 -28.33
N SER A 536 35.05 -34.28 -29.57
CA SER A 536 34.03 -35.27 -29.93
C SER A 536 34.57 -36.68 -30.07
N ASP A 537 35.89 -36.85 -30.17
CA ASP A 537 36.52 -38.17 -30.18
C ASP A 537 36.76 -38.65 -28.74
N PRO A 538 36.12 -39.74 -28.28
CA PRO A 538 36.36 -40.29 -26.95
C PRO A 538 37.82 -40.64 -26.67
N LYS A 539 38.63 -40.95 -27.69
CA LYS A 539 40.07 -41.24 -27.54
C LYS A 539 40.91 -40.00 -27.22
N SER A 540 40.36 -38.80 -27.41
CA SER A 540 41.01 -37.54 -27.08
C SER A 540 40.96 -37.20 -25.60
N TRP A 541 40.22 -37.97 -24.78
CA TRP A 541 40.10 -37.76 -23.35
C TRP A 541 40.95 -38.78 -22.56
N LEU A 542 41.60 -38.31 -21.49
CA LEU A 542 42.50 -39.07 -20.62
C LEU A 542 42.05 -39.02 -19.16
N TRP A 543 42.37 -40.08 -18.44
CA TRP A 543 42.32 -40.09 -16.99
C TRP A 543 43.50 -39.29 -16.43
N PRO A 544 43.33 -38.58 -15.31
CA PRO A 544 44.43 -37.85 -14.67
C PRO A 544 45.66 -38.73 -14.38
N ASN A 545 45.45 -39.98 -13.95
CA ASN A 545 46.52 -40.93 -13.65
C ASN A 545 47.32 -41.42 -14.88
N GLN A 546 46.87 -41.10 -16.10
CA GLN A 546 47.57 -41.37 -17.36
C GLN A 546 48.50 -40.23 -17.76
N LEU A 547 48.48 -39.11 -17.03
CA LEU A 547 49.32 -37.94 -17.28
C LEU A 547 50.40 -37.81 -16.20
N MET A 548 51.54 -37.25 -16.59
CA MET A 548 52.64 -36.95 -15.67
C MET A 548 53.25 -35.57 -15.94
N LEU A 549 53.41 -34.79 -14.88
CA LEU A 549 54.06 -33.48 -14.87
C LEU A 549 55.57 -33.63 -14.67
N ASP A 550 56.32 -32.65 -15.17
CA ASP A 550 57.77 -32.51 -15.02
C ASP A 550 58.61 -33.64 -15.69
N ILE A 551 58.11 -34.20 -16.79
CA ILE A 551 58.83 -35.15 -17.65
C ILE A 551 58.94 -34.61 -19.09
N GLU A 552 60.05 -34.88 -19.77
CA GLU A 552 60.29 -34.44 -21.16
C GLU A 552 59.77 -35.43 -22.21
N ASN A 553 59.85 -36.73 -21.91
CA ASN A 553 59.43 -37.82 -22.80
C ASN A 553 58.38 -38.69 -22.11
N PRO A 554 57.38 -39.22 -22.86
CA PRO A 554 56.37 -40.11 -22.30
C PRO A 554 57.00 -41.40 -21.78
N THR A 555 56.48 -41.92 -20.68
CA THR A 555 56.88 -43.22 -20.14
C THR A 555 56.08 -44.34 -20.83
N ARG A 556 56.40 -45.61 -20.55
CA ARG A 556 55.58 -46.73 -21.03
C ARG A 556 54.13 -46.70 -20.52
N ARG A 557 53.82 -45.92 -19.49
CA ARG A 557 52.51 -45.90 -18.79
C ARG A 557 51.85 -44.53 -18.75
N GLU A 558 52.61 -43.44 -18.79
CA GLU A 558 52.10 -42.07 -18.65
C GLU A 558 52.51 -41.18 -19.83
N TRP A 559 51.57 -40.33 -20.22
CA TRP A 559 51.76 -39.28 -21.22
C TRP A 559 52.31 -38.01 -20.57
N VAL A 560 53.14 -37.28 -21.31
CA VAL A 560 53.58 -35.93 -20.93
C VAL A 560 52.39 -35.00 -20.98
N VAL A 561 52.23 -34.14 -19.95
CA VAL A 561 51.21 -33.09 -19.96
C VAL A 561 51.50 -32.10 -21.11
N PRO A 562 50.56 -31.90 -22.05
CA PRO A 562 50.69 -30.92 -23.13
C PRO A 562 50.96 -29.49 -22.62
N GLN A 563 51.73 -28.70 -23.38
CA GLN A 563 52.10 -27.33 -22.98
C GLN A 563 50.87 -26.46 -22.66
N ASP A 564 49.79 -26.61 -23.41
CA ASP A 564 48.57 -25.82 -23.25
C ASP A 564 47.83 -26.08 -21.93
N LEU A 565 48.10 -27.20 -21.27
CA LEU A 565 47.49 -27.56 -19.98
C LEU A 565 48.40 -27.24 -18.78
N LEU A 566 49.67 -26.93 -19.00
CA LEU A 566 50.60 -26.54 -17.95
C LEU A 566 50.13 -25.33 -17.11
N PRO A 567 49.42 -24.32 -17.66
CA PRO A 567 48.86 -23.24 -16.86
C PRO A 567 47.85 -23.70 -15.78
N PHE A 568 47.30 -24.92 -15.91
CA PHE A 568 46.31 -25.49 -14.98
C PHE A 568 46.90 -26.53 -14.03
N ARG A 569 48.20 -26.42 -13.74
CA ARG A 569 48.98 -27.36 -12.92
C ARG A 569 48.33 -27.74 -11.58
N GLN A 570 47.81 -26.77 -10.83
CA GLN A 570 47.23 -27.02 -9.51
C GLN A 570 45.96 -27.87 -9.61
N PHE A 571 45.11 -27.59 -10.61
CA PHE A 571 43.95 -28.44 -10.91
C PHE A 571 44.37 -29.85 -11.32
N LEU A 572 45.37 -29.98 -12.19
CA LEU A 572 45.85 -31.29 -12.65
C LEU A 572 46.35 -32.14 -11.47
N VAL A 573 47.15 -31.57 -10.58
CA VAL A 573 47.63 -32.27 -9.37
C VAL A 573 46.43 -32.65 -8.47
N ALA A 574 45.48 -31.75 -8.25
CA ALA A 574 44.28 -32.03 -7.46
C ALA A 574 43.40 -33.13 -8.08
N ALA A 575 43.36 -33.22 -9.42
CA ALA A 575 42.67 -34.27 -10.15
C ALA A 575 43.39 -35.63 -10.09
N GLY A 576 44.61 -35.70 -9.55
CA GLY A 576 45.40 -36.94 -9.42
C GLY A 576 46.42 -37.17 -10.54
N VAL A 577 46.79 -36.13 -11.30
CA VAL A 577 47.94 -36.19 -12.22
C VAL A 577 49.22 -36.36 -11.40
N LYS A 578 50.06 -37.33 -11.79
CA LYS A 578 51.31 -37.60 -11.09
C LYS A 578 52.32 -36.49 -11.36
N GLN A 579 53.08 -36.13 -10.34
CA GLN A 579 54.18 -35.18 -10.47
C GLN A 579 55.49 -35.90 -10.16
N MET A 580 56.52 -35.70 -11.00
CA MET A 580 57.85 -36.19 -10.69
C MET A 580 58.37 -35.47 -9.44
N GLN A 581 58.58 -36.20 -8.34
CA GLN A 581 59.28 -35.64 -7.18
C GLN A 581 60.74 -35.46 -7.57
N LYS A 582 61.25 -34.22 -7.48
CA LYS A 582 62.69 -33.99 -7.37
C LYS A 582 63.11 -34.59 -6.04
N VAL A 583 63.62 -35.82 -6.08
CA VAL A 583 64.40 -36.34 -4.97
C VAL A 583 65.66 -35.47 -4.97
N GLU A 584 65.82 -34.59 -3.98
CA GLU A 584 67.14 -34.10 -3.61
C GLU A 584 67.92 -35.32 -3.12
N GLY A 585 68.48 -36.05 -4.08
CA GLY A 585 69.46 -37.05 -3.78
C GLY A 585 70.64 -36.30 -3.18
N SER A 586 70.78 -36.40 -1.86
CA SER A 586 72.11 -36.66 -1.31
C SER A 586 72.57 -37.96 -1.95
N ALA A 587 73.12 -37.85 -3.16
CA ALA A 587 74.05 -38.82 -3.64
C ALA A 587 75.22 -38.69 -2.66
N THR A 588 75.22 -39.53 -1.62
CA THR A 588 76.46 -39.86 -0.94
C THR A 588 77.29 -40.58 -1.98
N ALA A 589 78.05 -39.80 -2.75
CA ALA A 589 79.23 -40.33 -3.40
C ALA A 589 80.01 -41.04 -2.28
N PRO A 590 80.45 -42.29 -2.49
CA PRO A 590 81.30 -42.94 -1.52
C PRO A 590 82.45 -42.00 -1.21
N GLU A 591 82.61 -41.59 0.05
CA GLU A 591 83.84 -40.94 0.51
C GLU A 591 84.96 -41.99 0.48
N SER A 592 85.42 -42.35 -0.71
CA SER A 592 86.71 -42.98 -0.90
C SER A 592 87.62 -41.91 -1.46
N GLY A 593 88.37 -41.27 -0.55
CA GLY A 593 89.26 -40.17 -0.84
C GLY A 593 90.26 -40.50 -1.96
N ARG A 594 90.37 -39.55 -2.89
CA ARG A 594 91.62 -39.03 -3.48
C ARG A 594 91.23 -37.91 -4.44
N ASN A 595 91.84 -36.74 -4.26
CA ASN A 595 91.81 -35.62 -5.19
C ASN A 595 92.43 -36.03 -6.54
N GLU A 596 91.68 -36.72 -7.37
CA GLU A 596 91.96 -36.81 -8.81
C GLU A 596 90.89 -36.00 -9.52
N SER A 597 91.30 -35.01 -10.31
CA SER A 597 90.34 -34.20 -11.06
C SER A 597 89.50 -35.11 -11.96
N LEU A 598 88.25 -34.71 -12.18
CA LEU A 598 87.31 -35.40 -13.06
C LEU A 598 87.91 -35.71 -14.44
N GLU A 599 88.86 -34.88 -14.87
CA GLU A 599 89.69 -35.01 -16.06
C GLU A 599 90.60 -36.24 -16.03
N VAL A 600 91.25 -36.53 -14.89
CA VAL A 600 92.08 -37.74 -14.69
C VAL A 600 91.21 -39.00 -14.68
N MET A 601 90.00 -38.91 -14.14
CA MET A 601 89.04 -40.01 -14.11
C MET A 601 88.51 -40.33 -15.52
N LEU A 602 88.17 -39.30 -16.29
CA LEU A 602 87.78 -39.42 -17.71
C LEU A 602 88.94 -39.95 -18.56
N LEU A 603 90.16 -39.43 -18.38
CA LEU A 603 91.37 -39.91 -19.05
C LEU A 603 91.68 -41.37 -18.70
N ARG A 604 91.45 -41.79 -17.45
CA ARG A 604 91.59 -43.19 -17.03
C ARG A 604 90.56 -44.05 -17.75
N CYS A 605 89.28 -43.66 -17.77
CA CYS A 605 88.22 -44.37 -18.49
C CYS A 605 88.56 -44.56 -19.98
N PHE A 606 89.03 -43.51 -20.67
CA PHE A 606 89.47 -43.60 -22.06
C PHE A 606 90.71 -44.48 -22.24
N LYS A 607 91.69 -44.42 -21.32
CA LYS A 607 92.89 -45.28 -21.36
C LYS A 607 92.61 -46.74 -21.03
N THR A 608 91.59 -47.04 -20.22
CA THR A 608 91.22 -48.41 -19.81
C THR A 608 90.18 -49.07 -20.72
N GLN A 609 89.68 -48.38 -21.75
CA GLN A 609 88.83 -49.01 -22.77
C GLN A 609 89.63 -50.08 -23.52
N LYS A 610 89.38 -51.34 -23.17
CA LYS A 610 89.91 -52.50 -23.90
C LYS A 610 89.31 -52.57 -25.30
N GLN A 611 90.07 -53.14 -26.23
CA GLN A 611 89.76 -53.34 -27.66
C GLN A 611 88.39 -53.99 -27.97
N HIS A 612 87.65 -54.50 -26.98
CA HIS A 612 86.40 -55.24 -27.12
C HIS A 612 85.14 -54.47 -26.67
N SER A 613 85.22 -53.22 -26.20
CA SER A 613 84.02 -52.50 -25.70
C SER A 613 83.11 -51.93 -26.80
N GLY A 614 83.41 -52.15 -28.09
CA GLY A 614 82.58 -51.70 -29.21
C GLY A 614 82.54 -50.19 -29.46
N CYS A 615 83.14 -49.38 -28.57
CA CYS A 615 83.10 -47.92 -28.67
C CYS A 615 84.21 -47.31 -29.55
N LEU A 616 85.30 -48.03 -29.81
CA LEU A 616 86.38 -47.54 -30.67
C LEU A 616 86.19 -48.05 -32.10
N ASN A 617 85.84 -47.14 -33.01
CA ASN A 617 85.37 -47.47 -34.38
C ASN A 617 86.31 -46.97 -35.50
N VAL A 618 87.48 -46.44 -35.16
CA VAL A 618 88.56 -46.09 -36.10
C VAL A 618 89.87 -46.75 -35.66
N ARG A 619 90.63 -47.28 -36.63
CA ARG A 619 91.92 -47.95 -36.39
C ARG A 619 93.00 -47.37 -37.31
N PHE A 620 94.01 -46.75 -36.72
CA PHE A 620 95.22 -46.34 -37.42
C PHE A 620 96.23 -47.48 -37.38
N LYS A 621 96.82 -47.83 -38.53
CA LYS A 621 97.90 -48.81 -38.66
C LYS A 621 99.15 -48.11 -39.13
N PHE A 622 100.24 -48.26 -38.37
CA PHE A 622 101.55 -47.72 -38.74
C PHE A 622 102.36 -48.75 -39.52
N VAL A 623 103.31 -48.28 -40.33
CA VAL A 623 104.16 -49.10 -41.21
C VAL A 623 104.98 -50.15 -40.44
N ASP A 624 105.28 -49.89 -39.16
CA ASP A 624 105.98 -50.82 -38.25
C ASP A 624 105.06 -51.84 -37.55
N GLY A 625 103.78 -51.91 -37.95
CA GLY A 625 102.80 -52.86 -37.43
C GLY A 625 102.08 -52.41 -36.16
N ARG A 626 102.43 -51.25 -35.58
CA ARG A 626 101.70 -50.69 -34.43
C ARG A 626 100.30 -50.23 -34.83
N GLN A 627 99.35 -50.32 -33.90
CA GLN A 627 97.96 -49.92 -34.12
C GLN A 627 97.46 -49.02 -33.00
N ILE A 628 96.76 -47.94 -33.37
CA ILE A 628 96.07 -47.04 -32.43
C ILE A 628 94.58 -47.04 -32.78
N LEU A 629 93.73 -47.07 -31.75
CA LEU A 629 92.28 -47.02 -31.89
C LEU A 629 91.75 -45.67 -31.42
N ALA A 630 90.73 -45.16 -32.11
CA ALA A 630 90.10 -43.88 -31.81
C ALA A 630 88.58 -43.92 -32.05
N HIS A 631 87.87 -42.93 -31.50
CA HIS A 631 86.43 -42.74 -31.67
C HIS A 631 86.16 -41.73 -32.78
N ARG A 632 85.29 -42.03 -33.76
CA ARG A 632 84.92 -41.12 -34.85
C ARG A 632 84.49 -39.76 -34.31
N SER A 633 83.59 -39.71 -33.33
CA SER A 633 83.09 -38.45 -32.76
C SER A 633 84.18 -37.55 -32.17
N ILE A 634 85.24 -38.13 -31.59
CA ILE A 634 86.38 -37.37 -31.07
C ILE A 634 87.19 -36.83 -32.25
N LEU A 635 87.48 -37.67 -33.25
CA LEU A 635 88.24 -37.25 -34.44
C LEU A 635 87.53 -36.15 -35.24
N VAL A 636 86.21 -36.25 -35.40
CA VAL A 636 85.35 -35.23 -36.02
C VAL A 636 85.48 -33.88 -35.29
N HIS A 637 85.40 -33.89 -33.96
CA HIS A 637 85.51 -32.65 -33.18
C HIS A 637 86.91 -32.04 -33.16
N MET A 638 87.95 -32.86 -33.35
CA MET A 638 89.34 -32.42 -33.26
C MET A 638 89.94 -32.01 -34.61
N SER A 639 89.30 -32.36 -35.74
CA SER A 639 89.78 -32.01 -37.06
C SER A 639 88.67 -31.99 -38.11
N GLU A 640 88.60 -30.88 -38.83
CA GLU A 640 87.68 -30.70 -39.97
C GLU A 640 87.90 -31.74 -41.09
N TYR A 641 89.12 -32.28 -41.21
CA TYR A 641 89.43 -33.38 -42.14
C TYR A 641 88.62 -34.64 -41.82
N PHE A 642 88.55 -35.03 -40.54
CA PHE A 642 87.81 -36.22 -40.12
C PHE A 642 86.30 -35.96 -40.08
N ASP A 643 85.88 -34.72 -39.80
CA ASP A 643 84.47 -34.31 -39.94
C ASP A 643 83.97 -34.55 -41.37
N ARG A 644 84.65 -33.97 -42.36
CA ARG A 644 84.34 -34.16 -43.78
C ARG A 644 84.41 -35.63 -44.20
N ARG A 645 85.45 -36.35 -43.75
CA ARG A 645 85.66 -37.77 -44.12
C ARG A 645 84.64 -38.74 -43.53
N PHE A 646 84.02 -38.41 -42.39
CA PHE A 646 83.01 -39.28 -41.76
C PHE A 646 81.56 -38.83 -41.98
N ALA A 647 81.33 -37.60 -42.43
CA ALA A 647 80.00 -37.04 -42.66
C ALA A 647 79.45 -37.30 -44.08
N ASP A 648 80.30 -37.54 -45.10
CA ASP A 648 79.85 -37.67 -46.49
C ASP A 648 79.65 -39.12 -47.00
N VAL A 649 78.68 -39.28 -47.90
CA VAL A 649 78.18 -40.55 -48.54
C VAL A 649 79.20 -41.20 -49.51
N TRP A 650 80.47 -40.81 -49.47
CA TRP A 650 81.53 -41.29 -50.39
C TRP A 650 82.55 -42.20 -49.68
N ALA A 651 82.10 -43.02 -48.74
CA ALA A 651 82.95 -43.99 -48.04
C ALA A 651 83.35 -45.22 -48.89
N GLU A 652 82.94 -45.29 -50.15
CA GLU A 652 83.47 -46.26 -51.12
C GLU A 652 84.18 -45.52 -52.24
N SER A 653 85.49 -45.75 -52.34
CA SER A 653 86.41 -45.35 -53.41
C SER A 653 86.94 -43.90 -53.44
N THR A 654 87.96 -43.62 -52.62
CA THR A 654 89.14 -42.86 -53.06
C THR A 654 90.35 -43.19 -52.17
N LEU A 655 91.29 -43.94 -52.74
CA LEU A 655 92.71 -43.87 -52.37
C LEU A 655 93.19 -42.51 -52.88
N ASP A 656 93.32 -41.53 -51.99
CA ASP A 656 94.07 -40.32 -52.30
C ASP A 656 95.56 -40.67 -52.24
N SER A 657 96.27 -40.47 -53.35
CA SER A 657 97.67 -40.86 -53.55
C SER A 657 98.67 -39.96 -52.81
N SER A 658 98.22 -39.21 -51.81
CA SER A 658 99.01 -38.24 -51.04
C SER A 658 98.95 -38.44 -49.52
N ASP A 659 98.34 -39.54 -49.04
CA ASP A 659 98.42 -39.95 -47.63
C ASP A 659 99.68 -40.78 -47.39
N PRO A 660 100.60 -40.40 -46.46
CA PRO A 660 101.76 -41.20 -46.09
C PRO A 660 101.44 -42.50 -45.33
#